data_AF-Q7Z3V4-F1
#
_entry.id   AF-Q7Z3V4-F1
#
_cell.length_a   1.000
_cell.length_b   1.000
_cell.length_c   1.000
_cell.angle_alpha   90.00
_cell.angle_beta   90.00
_cell.angle_gamma   90.00
#
_symmetry.space_group_name_H-M   'P 1'
#
loop_
_entity.id
_entity.type
_entity.pdbx_description
1 polymer ?
#
loop_
_entity_poly.entity_id
_entity_poly.type
_entity_poly.pdbx_seq_one_letter_code
_entity_poly.pdbx_strand_id
1 'polypeptide(L)'
;MFTLSQTSRAWFIDRARQAREERLVQKERERAAVVIQAHVRSFLCRSRLQRDIRREIDDFFKADDPESTKRSALCIFKIARKLLFLFRIKEDNERFEKLCRSILSSMDAENEPKVWYVSLACSKDLTLLWIQQIKNILWYCCDFLKQLKPEILQDSRLITLYLTMLVTFTDTSTWKILRGKGESLRPAMNHICANIMGHLNQHGFYSVLQILLTRGLARPRPCLSKGTLTAAFSLALRPVIAAQFSDNLIRPFLIHIMSVPALVTHLSTVTPERLTVLESHDMLRKFIIFLRDQDRCRDVCESLEGCHTLCLMGNLLHLGSLSPRVLEEETDGFVSLLTQTLCYCRKYVSQKKSNLTHWHPVLGWFSQSVDYGLNESMHLITKQLQFLWGVPLIRIFFCDILSKKLLESQEPAHAQPASPQNVLPVKSLLKRAFQKSASVRNILRPVGGKRVDSAEVQKVCNICVLYQTSLTTLTQIRLQILTGLTYLDDLLPKLWAFICELGPHGGLKLFLECLNNDTEESKQLLAMLMLFCDCSRHLITILDDIEVYEEQISFKLEELVTISSFLNSFVFKMIWDGIVENAKGETLELFQSVHGWLMVLYERDCRRRFTPEDHWLRKDLKPSVLFQELDRDRKRAQLILQYIPHVIPHKNRVLLFRTMVTKEKEKLGLVETSSASPHVTHITIRRSRMLEDGYEQLRQLSQHAMKGVIRVKFVNDLGVDEAGIDQDGVFKEFLEEIIKRVFDPALNLFKTTSGDERLYPSPTSYIHENYLQLFEFVGKMLGKAVYEGIVVDVPFASFFLSQLLGHHHSVFYSSVDELPSLDSEFYKNLTSIKRYDGDITDLGLTLSYDEDVMGQLVCHELIPGGKTIPVTNENKISYIHLMAHFRMHTQIKNQTAALISGFRSIIKPEWIRMFSTPELQRLISGDNAEIDLEDLKKHTVYYGGFHGSHRVIIWLWDILASDFTPDERAMFLKFVTSCSRPPLLGFAYLKPPFSIRCVEVSDDQDTGDTLGSVLRGFFTIRKREPGGRLPTSSTCFNLLKLPNYSKKSVLREKLRYAISMNTGFELS
;
A
#
# COMPACT_ATOMS: atom_id res chain seq x y z
N MET A 1 -51.91 32.53 111.28
CA MET A 1 -51.25 33.42 110.30
C MET A 1 -49.99 32.78 109.69
N PHE A 2 -49.95 31.46 109.44
CA PHE A 2 -48.70 30.71 109.17
C PHE A 2 -48.54 30.11 107.75
N THR A 3 -49.38 30.46 106.78
CA THR A 3 -49.34 29.85 105.42
C THR A 3 -48.68 30.70 104.33
N LEU A 4 -48.29 31.95 104.60
CA LEU A 4 -47.72 32.87 103.60
C LEU A 4 -46.18 32.80 103.44
N SER A 5 -45.47 32.05 104.27
CA SER A 5 -43.99 32.06 104.24
C SER A 5 -43.35 31.10 103.21
N GLN A 6 -44.05 30.02 102.79
CA GLN A 6 -43.44 29.00 101.93
C GLN A 6 -43.38 29.38 100.44
N THR A 7 -44.35 30.13 99.90
CA THR A 7 -44.37 30.56 98.50
C THR A 7 -43.28 31.58 98.16
N SER A 8 -42.92 32.46 99.11
CA SER A 8 -41.81 33.41 98.92
C SER A 8 -40.45 32.69 98.82
N ARG A 9 -40.29 31.57 99.53
CA ARG A 9 -39.03 30.81 99.57
C ARG A 9 -38.82 30.04 98.28
N ALA A 10 -39.86 29.40 97.74
CA ALA A 10 -39.78 28.66 96.47
C ALA A 10 -39.44 29.59 95.30
N TRP A 11 -40.12 30.74 95.19
CA TRP A 11 -39.84 31.73 94.15
C TRP A 11 -38.44 32.34 94.29
N PHE A 12 -37.98 32.59 95.51
CA PHE A 12 -36.61 33.06 95.75
C PHE A 12 -35.55 32.03 95.33
N ILE A 13 -35.79 30.74 95.62
CA ILE A 13 -34.89 29.65 95.22
C ILE A 13 -34.84 29.53 93.69
N ASP A 14 -35.99 29.60 93.01
CA ASP A 14 -36.04 29.44 91.55
C ASP A 14 -35.40 30.63 90.81
N ARG A 15 -35.64 31.86 91.30
CA ARG A 15 -34.97 33.07 90.79
C ARG A 15 -33.46 33.04 91.05
N ALA A 16 -33.02 32.49 92.19
CA ALA A 16 -31.61 32.28 92.48
C ALA A 16 -30.99 31.18 91.58
N ARG A 17 -31.77 30.18 91.16
CA ARG A 17 -31.36 29.14 90.22
C ARG A 17 -31.19 29.68 88.80
N GLN A 18 -32.18 30.41 88.27
CA GLN A 18 -32.07 31.08 86.96
C GLN A 18 -30.89 32.04 86.93
N ALA A 19 -30.72 32.87 87.97
CA ALA A 19 -29.58 33.77 88.07
C ALA A 19 -28.22 33.03 88.18
N ARG A 20 -28.21 31.77 88.65
CA ARG A 20 -27.01 30.90 88.62
C ARG A 20 -26.76 30.35 87.22
N GLU A 21 -27.79 29.90 86.51
CA GLU A 21 -27.69 29.40 85.14
C GLU A 21 -27.25 30.51 84.17
N GLU A 22 -27.82 31.71 84.26
CA GLU A 22 -27.35 32.87 83.47
C GLU A 22 -25.89 33.20 83.75
N ARG A 23 -25.46 33.17 85.02
CA ARG A 23 -24.05 33.37 85.38
C ARG A 23 -23.14 32.25 84.84
N LEU A 24 -23.63 31.02 84.77
CA LEU A 24 -22.92 29.88 84.20
C LEU A 24 -22.75 30.05 82.69
N VAL A 25 -23.83 30.37 81.97
CA VAL A 25 -23.80 30.63 80.52
C VAL A 25 -22.90 31.83 80.20
N GLN A 26 -22.96 32.90 81.01
CA GLN A 26 -22.08 34.05 80.83
C GLN A 26 -20.60 33.68 81.08
N LYS A 27 -20.30 32.87 82.10
CA LYS A 27 -18.96 32.32 82.32
C LYS A 27 -18.48 31.45 81.17
N GLU A 28 -19.35 30.64 80.57
CA GLU A 28 -19.01 29.83 79.40
C GLU A 28 -18.73 30.71 78.17
N ARG A 29 -19.54 31.74 77.93
CA ARG A 29 -19.28 32.74 76.87
C ARG A 29 -17.96 33.46 77.08
N GLU A 30 -17.66 33.91 78.30
CA GLU A 30 -16.37 34.51 78.63
C GLU A 30 -15.21 33.54 78.41
N ARG A 31 -15.35 32.27 78.84
CA ARG A 31 -14.34 31.23 78.56
C ARG A 31 -14.12 31.03 77.06
N ALA A 32 -15.19 30.90 76.29
CA ALA A 32 -15.11 30.74 74.84
C ALA A 32 -14.42 31.95 74.18
N ALA A 33 -14.77 33.17 74.61
CA ALA A 33 -14.13 34.40 74.15
C ALA A 33 -12.63 34.42 74.46
N VAL A 34 -12.21 34.00 75.67
CA VAL A 34 -10.78 33.90 76.03
C VAL A 34 -10.05 32.88 75.15
N VAL A 35 -10.65 31.72 74.87
CA VAL A 35 -10.04 30.69 74.01
C VAL A 35 -9.88 31.21 72.57
N ILE A 36 -10.91 31.83 72.01
CA ILE A 36 -10.85 32.44 70.67
C ILE A 36 -9.78 33.54 70.63
N GLN A 37 -9.74 34.43 71.63
CA GLN A 37 -8.73 35.47 71.72
C GLN A 37 -7.31 34.89 71.82
N ALA A 38 -7.11 33.79 72.56
CA ALA A 38 -5.83 33.12 72.64
C ALA A 38 -5.40 32.55 71.28
N HIS A 39 -6.32 31.92 70.53
CA HIS A 39 -6.05 31.42 69.18
C HIS A 39 -5.72 32.55 68.19
N VAL A 40 -6.48 33.66 68.22
CA VAL A 40 -6.22 34.83 67.38
C VAL A 40 -4.88 35.47 67.72
N ARG A 41 -4.55 35.67 69.00
CA ARG A 41 -3.23 36.19 69.43
C ARG A 41 -2.10 35.28 68.97
N SER A 42 -2.26 33.97 69.10
CA SER A 42 -1.29 32.98 68.63
C SER A 42 -1.08 33.05 67.11
N PHE A 43 -2.17 33.17 66.33
CA PHE A 43 -2.11 33.34 64.87
C PHE A 43 -1.44 34.66 64.46
N LEU A 44 -1.79 35.77 65.11
CA LEU A 44 -1.18 37.08 64.84
C LEU A 44 0.31 37.10 65.21
N CYS A 45 0.69 36.44 66.31
CA CYS A 45 2.09 36.29 66.72
C CYS A 45 2.88 35.48 65.68
N ARG A 46 2.38 34.31 65.25
CA ARG A 46 3.00 33.51 64.18
C ARG A 46 3.12 34.32 62.88
N SER A 47 2.08 35.06 62.51
CA SER A 47 2.06 35.89 61.29
C SER A 47 3.05 37.06 61.37
N ARG A 48 3.26 37.64 62.56
CA ARG A 48 4.27 38.68 62.78
C ARG A 48 5.67 38.10 62.70
N LEU A 49 5.93 37.00 63.41
CA LEU A 49 7.21 36.29 63.36
C LEU A 49 7.59 35.87 61.93
N GLN A 50 6.63 35.37 61.15
CA GLN A 50 6.86 35.03 59.74
C GLN A 50 7.27 36.25 58.90
N ARG A 51 6.63 37.41 59.12
CA ARG A 51 6.99 38.67 58.46
C ARG A 51 8.37 39.17 58.89
N ASP A 52 8.69 39.09 60.18
CA ASP A 52 9.98 39.54 60.70
C ASP A 52 11.12 38.67 60.15
N ILE A 53 10.93 37.35 60.11
CA ILE A 53 11.90 36.43 59.49
C ILE A 53 12.05 36.71 57.98
N ARG A 54 10.96 36.92 57.24
CA ARG A 54 11.04 37.27 55.82
C ARG A 54 11.76 38.59 55.58
N ARG A 55 11.53 39.60 56.44
CA ARG A 55 12.21 40.88 56.37
C ARG A 55 13.71 40.73 56.62
N GLU A 56 14.11 39.94 57.61
CA GLU A 56 15.53 39.62 57.85
C GLU A 56 16.19 38.94 56.64
N ILE A 57 15.47 38.03 55.97
CA ILE A 57 15.94 37.38 54.74
C ILE A 57 16.08 38.39 53.60
N ASP A 58 15.08 39.27 53.43
CA ASP A 58 15.10 40.30 52.40
C ASP A 58 16.23 41.30 52.62
N ASP A 59 16.47 41.71 53.87
CA ASP A 59 17.56 42.61 54.26
C ASP A 59 18.92 41.96 54.02
N PHE A 60 19.04 40.64 54.29
CA PHE A 60 20.24 39.89 53.93
C PHE A 60 20.51 39.95 52.42
N PHE A 61 19.51 39.82 51.55
CA PHE A 61 19.72 39.85 50.11
C PHE A 61 19.72 41.25 49.46
N LYS A 62 19.29 42.31 50.17
CA LYS A 62 19.25 43.70 49.65
C LYS A 62 20.60 44.40 49.56
N ALA A 63 21.63 43.89 50.23
CA ALA A 63 22.94 44.52 50.21
C ALA A 63 23.60 44.38 48.82
N ASP A 64 23.26 45.28 47.90
CA ASP A 64 23.93 45.57 46.63
C ASP A 64 25.33 46.19 46.84
N ASP A 65 26.06 45.72 47.85
CA ASP A 65 27.41 46.19 48.14
C ASP A 65 28.41 45.38 47.28
N PRO A 66 29.37 46.02 46.59
CA PRO A 66 30.41 45.33 45.83
C PRO A 66 31.26 44.35 46.68
N GLU A 67 31.26 44.50 48.02
CA GLU A 67 31.89 43.57 48.97
C GLU A 67 31.02 42.36 49.36
N SER A 68 29.78 42.25 48.85
CA SER A 68 28.85 41.14 49.15
C SER A 68 29.34 39.74 48.71
N THR A 69 30.47 39.68 48.01
CA THR A 69 31.16 38.46 47.55
C THR A 69 31.79 37.63 48.68
N LYS A 70 31.89 38.14 49.93
CA LYS A 70 32.53 37.43 51.06
C LYS A 70 31.58 37.01 52.18
N ARG A 71 30.38 36.56 51.87
CA ARG A 71 29.46 36.02 52.89
C ARG A 71 29.94 34.64 53.33
N SER A 72 30.18 34.46 54.63
CA SER A 72 30.63 33.16 55.15
C SER A 72 29.57 32.07 54.92
N ALA A 73 30.01 30.83 54.69
CA ALA A 73 29.12 29.69 54.49
C ALA A 73 28.09 29.56 55.61
N LEU A 74 28.50 29.84 56.87
CA LEU A 74 27.63 29.78 58.04
C LEU A 74 26.50 30.82 58.02
N CYS A 75 26.74 32.02 57.47
CA CYS A 75 25.69 33.04 57.35
C CYS A 75 24.65 32.60 56.32
N ILE A 76 25.09 32.13 55.15
CA ILE A 76 24.21 31.59 54.11
C ILE A 76 23.39 30.42 54.68
N PHE A 77 24.02 29.51 55.44
CA PHE A 77 23.35 28.38 56.08
C PHE A 77 22.24 28.79 57.05
N LYS A 78 22.50 29.80 57.91
CA LYS A 78 21.50 30.32 58.86
C LYS A 78 20.30 30.95 58.14
N ILE A 79 20.55 31.76 57.11
CA ILE A 79 19.48 32.38 56.31
C ILE A 79 18.69 31.33 55.54
N ALA A 80 19.36 30.36 54.92
CA ALA A 80 18.72 29.25 54.25
C ALA A 80 17.81 28.46 55.20
N ARG A 81 18.21 28.22 56.46
CA ARG A 81 17.38 27.53 57.46
C ARG A 81 16.11 28.32 57.77
N LYS A 82 16.23 29.64 57.93
CA LYS A 82 15.10 30.53 58.17
C LYS A 82 14.12 30.53 56.99
N LEU A 83 14.63 30.62 55.76
CA LEU A 83 13.80 30.56 54.56
C LEU A 83 13.07 29.22 54.45
N LEU A 84 13.79 28.10 54.59
CA LEU A 84 13.22 26.75 54.46
C LEU A 84 12.19 26.42 55.56
N PHE A 85 12.29 27.04 56.75
CA PHE A 85 11.33 26.85 57.83
C PHE A 85 9.94 27.46 57.51
N LEU A 86 9.90 28.51 56.68
CA LEU A 86 8.67 29.24 56.33
C LEU A 86 8.29 29.12 54.85
N PHE A 87 9.00 28.27 54.10
CA PHE A 87 9.00 28.31 52.65
C PHE A 87 7.63 28.08 52.04
N ARG A 88 7.19 29.00 51.18
CA ARG A 88 6.00 28.83 50.34
C ARG A 88 6.35 29.11 48.89
N ILE A 89 6.25 28.08 48.04
CA ILE A 89 6.72 28.13 46.65
C ILE A 89 6.19 29.32 45.83
N LYS A 90 4.93 29.72 46.07
CA LYS A 90 4.27 30.85 45.36
C LYS A 90 4.69 32.23 45.89
N GLU A 91 5.10 32.34 47.15
CA GLU A 91 5.40 33.63 47.81
C GLU A 91 6.91 33.91 47.88
N ASP A 92 7.73 32.86 47.84
CA ASP A 92 9.16 32.92 48.16
C ASP A 92 10.07 32.54 46.97
N ASN A 93 9.54 32.54 45.74
CA ASN A 93 10.28 32.23 44.50
C ASN A 93 11.50 33.15 44.29
N GLU A 94 11.35 34.46 44.41
CA GLU A 94 12.45 35.41 44.26
C GLU A 94 13.51 35.27 45.37
N ARG A 95 13.06 35.03 46.62
CA ARG A 95 13.98 34.79 47.75
C ARG A 95 14.78 33.50 47.54
N PHE A 96 14.13 32.46 47.01
CA PHE A 96 14.78 31.20 46.68
C PHE A 96 15.80 31.36 45.57
N GLU A 97 15.46 32.10 44.51
CA GLU A 97 16.41 32.42 43.44
C GLU A 97 17.66 33.12 44.00
N LYS A 98 17.48 34.16 44.81
CA LYS A 98 18.58 34.90 45.46
C LYS A 98 19.41 33.99 46.38
N LEU A 99 18.78 33.06 47.08
CA LEU A 99 19.47 32.05 47.88
C LEU A 99 20.35 31.14 47.02
N CYS A 100 19.80 30.57 45.94
CA CYS A 100 20.55 29.72 45.02
C CYS A 100 21.75 30.46 44.40
N ARG A 101 21.54 31.71 43.95
CA ARG A 101 22.64 32.56 43.43
C ARG A 101 23.73 32.79 44.46
N SER A 102 23.36 33.07 45.70
CA SER A 102 24.31 33.28 46.81
C SER A 102 25.11 32.02 47.12
N ILE A 103 24.46 30.85 47.11
CA ILE A 103 25.13 29.56 47.33
C ILE A 103 26.11 29.27 46.19
N LEU A 104 25.71 29.43 44.92
CA LEU A 104 26.62 29.19 43.79
C LEU A 104 27.80 30.16 43.76
N SER A 105 27.54 31.46 43.96
CA SER A 105 28.60 32.46 44.04
C SER A 105 29.61 32.14 45.14
N SER A 106 29.14 31.60 46.28
CA SER A 106 30.06 31.15 47.34
C SER A 106 30.98 30.03 46.89
N MET A 107 30.55 29.16 45.97
CA MET A 107 31.37 28.03 45.45
C MET A 107 32.40 28.49 44.43
N ASP A 108 32.18 29.63 43.78
CA ASP A 108 33.08 30.20 42.78
C ASP A 108 34.24 30.99 43.40
N ALA A 109 34.15 31.40 44.67
CA ALA A 109 35.19 32.13 45.38
C ALA A 109 36.56 31.43 45.33
N GLU A 110 37.64 32.18 45.11
CA GLU A 110 39.00 31.64 45.06
C GLU A 110 39.67 31.65 46.44
N ASN A 111 40.37 30.56 46.76
CA ASN A 111 41.31 30.46 47.90
C ASN A 111 40.74 30.77 49.32
N GLU A 112 39.42 30.69 49.54
CA GLU A 112 38.82 30.92 50.86
C GLU A 112 37.91 29.74 51.30
N PRO A 113 38.46 28.69 51.93
CA PRO A 113 37.70 27.48 52.27
C PRO A 113 36.50 27.71 53.21
N LYS A 114 36.52 28.78 54.01
CA LYS A 114 35.42 29.13 54.94
C LYS A 114 34.21 29.77 54.26
N VAL A 115 34.38 30.23 53.01
CA VAL A 115 33.31 30.86 52.23
C VAL A 115 32.51 29.81 51.46
N TRP A 116 33.19 28.76 50.98
CA TRP A 116 32.56 27.68 50.23
C TRP A 116 31.45 27.02 51.03
N TYR A 117 30.22 27.03 50.50
CA TYR A 117 29.07 26.45 51.19
C TYR A 117 29.27 25.00 51.62
N VAL A 118 30.04 24.24 50.84
CA VAL A 118 30.37 22.83 51.11
C VAL A 118 31.29 22.63 52.32
N SER A 119 31.99 23.66 52.79
CA SER A 119 32.88 23.56 53.95
C SER A 119 32.15 23.13 55.22
N LEU A 120 30.84 23.41 55.30
CA LEU A 120 29.97 23.00 56.39
C LEU A 120 29.75 21.49 56.44
N ALA A 121 29.90 20.79 55.30
CA ALA A 121 29.85 19.33 55.27
C ALA A 121 31.02 18.70 56.05
N CYS A 122 32.13 19.43 56.24
CA CYS A 122 33.29 18.98 57.01
C CYS A 122 33.19 19.30 58.52
N SER A 123 32.13 19.99 58.97
CA SER A 123 31.95 20.38 60.38
C SER A 123 31.20 19.30 61.16
N LYS A 124 31.82 18.74 62.21
CA LYS A 124 31.23 17.70 63.06
C LYS A 124 29.81 18.02 63.55
N ASP A 125 29.53 19.28 63.86
CA ASP A 125 28.23 19.70 64.42
C ASP A 125 27.18 20.01 63.33
N LEU A 126 27.61 20.33 62.11
CA LEU A 126 26.75 20.84 61.05
C LEU A 126 26.55 19.86 59.89
N THR A 127 27.38 18.83 59.72
CA THR A 127 27.31 17.91 58.56
C THR A 127 25.90 17.36 58.34
N LEU A 128 25.26 16.77 59.36
CA LEU A 128 23.93 16.17 59.21
C LEU A 128 22.86 17.21 58.86
N LEU A 129 22.91 18.39 59.50
CA LEU A 129 21.98 19.48 59.25
C LEU A 129 22.17 20.06 57.84
N TRP A 130 23.41 20.15 57.39
CA TRP A 130 23.77 20.60 56.04
C TRP A 130 23.29 19.63 54.97
N ILE A 131 23.49 18.31 55.16
CA ILE A 131 23.00 17.28 54.23
C ILE A 131 21.48 17.39 54.09
N GLN A 132 20.74 17.48 55.20
CA GLN A 132 19.28 17.62 55.15
C GLN A 132 18.86 18.92 54.46
N GLN A 133 19.58 20.02 54.71
CA GLN A 133 19.26 21.29 54.10
C GLN A 133 19.51 21.30 52.59
N ILE A 134 20.64 20.77 52.13
CA ILE A 134 20.96 20.66 50.71
C ILE A 134 19.96 19.76 50.01
N LYS A 135 19.57 18.63 50.62
CA LYS A 135 18.49 17.78 50.09
C LYS A 135 17.21 18.58 49.84
N ASN A 136 16.75 19.35 50.83
CA ASN A 136 15.56 20.17 50.69
C ASN A 136 15.72 21.26 49.60
N ILE A 137 16.84 21.96 49.57
CA ILE A 137 17.11 23.01 48.57
C ILE A 137 17.10 22.41 47.16
N LEU A 138 17.83 21.31 46.93
CA LEU A 138 17.89 20.68 45.62
C LEU A 138 16.54 20.10 45.20
N TRP A 139 15.74 19.58 46.14
CA TRP A 139 14.37 19.17 45.84
C TRP A 139 13.48 20.34 45.43
N TYR A 140 13.59 21.50 46.09
CA TYR A 140 12.88 22.70 45.65
C TYR A 140 13.34 23.19 44.27
N CYS A 141 14.64 23.10 43.95
CA CYS A 141 15.12 23.32 42.58
C CYS A 141 14.39 22.40 41.58
N CYS A 142 14.24 21.11 41.91
CA CYS A 142 13.49 20.17 41.08
C CYS A 142 12.00 20.56 40.95
N ASP A 143 11.34 20.97 42.03
CA ASP A 143 9.93 21.34 41.99
C ASP A 143 9.68 22.61 41.15
N PHE A 144 10.59 23.59 41.21
CA PHE A 144 10.57 24.74 40.32
C PHE A 144 10.80 24.34 38.85
N LEU A 145 11.75 23.44 38.57
CA LEU A 145 12.00 22.96 37.20
C LEU A 145 10.75 22.36 36.54
N LYS A 146 9.83 21.73 37.30
CA LYS A 146 8.55 21.23 36.77
C LYS A 146 7.62 22.33 36.27
N GLN A 147 7.75 23.56 36.75
CA GLN A 147 6.84 24.67 36.46
C GLN A 147 7.36 25.58 35.35
N LEU A 148 8.68 25.63 35.16
CA LEU A 148 9.34 26.52 34.19
C LEU A 148 9.16 26.05 32.74
N LYS A 149 9.14 27.02 31.82
CA LYS A 149 9.02 26.80 30.37
C LYS A 149 10.29 27.26 29.65
N PRO A 150 11.04 26.36 28.98
CA PRO A 150 12.31 26.71 28.32
C PRO A 150 12.22 27.80 27.25
N GLU A 151 11.05 27.96 26.63
CA GLU A 151 10.79 28.98 25.60
C GLU A 151 10.72 30.41 26.15
N ILE A 152 10.52 30.58 27.46
CA ILE A 152 10.48 31.89 28.11
C ILE A 152 11.90 32.24 28.57
N LEU A 153 12.41 33.40 28.14
CA LEU A 153 13.80 33.82 28.41
C LEU A 153 14.13 33.88 29.92
N GLN A 154 13.20 34.39 30.73
CA GLN A 154 13.36 34.45 32.19
C GLN A 154 13.42 33.05 32.80
N ASP A 155 12.51 32.17 32.41
CA ASP A 155 12.49 30.77 32.84
C ASP A 155 13.74 30.02 32.41
N SER A 156 14.26 30.27 31.20
CA SER A 156 15.52 29.67 30.73
C SER A 156 16.71 30.02 31.63
N ARG A 157 16.77 31.26 32.15
CA ARG A 157 17.80 31.67 33.13
C ARG A 157 17.63 30.93 34.46
N LEU A 158 16.39 30.78 34.93
CA LEU A 158 16.06 30.04 36.16
C LEU A 158 16.35 28.53 36.01
N ILE A 159 16.00 27.93 34.88
CA ILE A 159 16.32 26.53 34.56
C ILE A 159 17.83 26.32 34.65
N THR A 160 18.61 27.22 34.04
CA THR A 160 20.08 27.14 34.09
C THR A 160 20.57 27.24 35.53
N LEU A 161 20.07 28.22 36.31
CA LEU A 161 20.42 28.37 37.73
C LEU A 161 20.15 27.10 38.55
N TYR A 162 18.94 26.53 38.43
CA TYR A 162 18.53 25.36 39.21
C TYR A 162 19.24 24.08 38.77
N LEU A 163 19.50 23.90 37.47
CA LEU A 163 20.33 22.80 37.00
C LEU A 163 21.79 22.95 37.45
N THR A 164 22.35 24.17 37.47
CA THR A 164 23.71 24.39 37.99
C THR A 164 23.78 24.03 39.48
N MET A 165 22.79 24.43 40.29
CA MET A 165 22.67 23.99 41.69
C MET A 165 22.71 22.45 41.80
N LEU A 166 21.93 21.75 40.99
CA LEU A 166 21.91 20.29 40.97
C LEU A 166 23.27 19.71 40.54
N VAL A 167 23.88 20.22 39.47
CA VAL A 167 25.19 19.76 38.98
C VAL A 167 26.27 19.93 40.04
N THR A 168 26.32 21.09 40.69
CA THR A 168 27.34 21.44 41.69
C THR A 168 27.23 20.58 42.95
N PHE A 169 26.04 20.33 43.48
CA PHE A 169 25.89 19.62 44.78
C PHE A 169 25.64 18.12 44.67
N THR A 170 25.66 17.56 43.46
CA THR A 170 25.55 16.11 43.25
C THR A 170 26.81 15.48 42.67
N ASP A 171 27.88 16.25 42.48
CA ASP A 171 29.17 15.75 42.02
C ASP A 171 30.30 16.60 42.59
N THR A 172 31.37 15.93 43.01
CA THR A 172 32.48 16.57 43.74
C THR A 172 33.50 17.26 42.83
N SER A 173 33.44 17.09 41.50
CA SER A 173 34.43 17.62 40.56
C SER A 173 34.55 19.15 40.59
N THR A 174 33.45 19.83 40.89
CA THR A 174 33.41 21.30 40.97
C THR A 174 33.88 21.83 42.32
N TRP A 175 34.08 20.97 43.33
CA TRP A 175 34.39 21.40 44.69
C TRP A 175 35.88 21.67 44.84
N LYS A 176 36.24 22.96 44.78
CA LYS A 176 37.62 23.44 44.98
C LYS A 176 38.24 22.96 46.31
N ILE A 177 37.42 22.68 47.33
CA ILE A 177 37.87 22.14 48.64
C ILE A 177 38.52 20.77 48.56
N LEU A 178 38.23 20.00 47.51
CA LEU A 178 38.75 18.64 47.30
C LEU A 178 39.98 18.60 46.42
N ARG A 179 40.59 19.75 46.11
CA ARG A 179 41.89 19.83 45.42
C ARG A 179 43.04 19.82 46.43
N GLY A 180 44.15 19.17 46.09
CA GLY A 180 45.37 19.17 46.91
C GLY A 180 45.18 18.42 48.21
N LYS A 181 45.30 19.08 49.37
CA LYS A 181 45.17 18.42 50.68
C LYS A 181 43.78 17.83 50.95
N GLY A 182 42.75 18.29 50.25
CA GLY A 182 41.37 17.79 50.40
C GLY A 182 41.07 16.50 49.64
N GLU A 183 42.00 15.99 48.83
CA GLU A 183 41.78 14.79 48.00
C GLU A 183 41.39 13.57 48.85
N SER A 184 41.93 13.47 50.07
CA SER A 184 41.64 12.38 51.03
C SER A 184 40.18 12.34 51.48
N LEU A 185 39.46 13.47 51.42
CA LEU A 185 38.04 13.55 51.77
C LEU A 185 37.12 13.16 50.61
N ARG A 186 37.65 13.02 49.38
CA ARG A 186 36.84 12.78 48.18
C ARG A 186 35.97 11.52 48.27
N PRO A 187 36.41 10.37 48.83
CA PRO A 187 35.54 9.20 48.96
C PRO A 187 34.32 9.46 49.84
N ALA A 188 34.51 10.10 51.00
CA ALA A 188 33.42 10.44 51.92
C ALA A 188 32.45 11.46 51.29
N MET A 189 32.99 12.46 50.59
CA MET A 189 32.18 13.47 49.91
C MET A 189 31.40 12.89 48.72
N ASN A 190 31.98 11.95 47.97
CA ASN A 190 31.27 11.21 46.93
C ASN A 190 30.09 10.41 47.52
N HIS A 191 30.26 9.80 48.70
CA HIS A 191 29.18 9.11 49.38
C HIS A 191 28.05 10.07 49.81
N ILE A 192 28.38 11.30 50.21
CA ILE A 192 27.38 12.35 50.49
C ILE A 192 26.62 12.72 49.20
N CYS A 193 27.32 12.97 48.09
CA CYS A 193 26.70 13.24 46.79
C CYS A 193 25.78 12.09 46.33
N ALA A 194 26.21 10.83 46.50
CA ALA A 194 25.40 9.66 46.21
C ALA A 194 24.14 9.58 47.09
N ASN A 195 24.24 9.92 48.38
CA ASN A 195 23.11 9.97 49.29
C ASN A 195 22.10 11.07 48.91
N ILE A 196 22.61 12.25 48.53
CA ILE A 196 21.79 13.36 48.01
C ILE A 196 21.07 12.92 46.72
N MET A 197 21.80 12.32 45.78
CA MET A 197 21.24 11.82 44.53
C MET A 197 20.18 10.75 44.77
N GLY A 198 20.43 9.80 45.68
CA GLY A 198 19.47 8.78 46.10
C GLY A 198 18.18 9.39 46.65
N HIS A 199 18.29 10.44 47.47
CA HIS A 199 17.13 11.17 47.98
C HIS A 199 16.32 11.84 46.86
N LEU A 200 16.98 12.52 45.92
CA LEU A 200 16.28 13.14 44.78
C LEU A 200 15.52 12.09 43.95
N ASN A 201 16.15 10.95 43.67
CA ASN A 201 15.52 9.87 42.91
C ASN A 201 14.29 9.30 43.61
N GLN A 202 14.37 9.06 44.92
CA GLN A 202 13.24 8.57 45.72
C GLN A 202 12.04 9.52 45.69
N HIS A 203 12.27 10.83 45.51
CA HIS A 203 11.21 11.83 45.41
C HIS A 203 10.71 12.07 43.98
N GLY A 204 11.24 11.38 42.96
CA GLY A 204 10.75 11.48 41.57
C GLY A 204 11.60 12.39 40.66
N PHE A 205 12.92 12.43 40.86
CA PHE A 205 13.84 13.22 40.04
C PHE A 205 13.71 12.97 38.53
N TYR A 206 13.59 11.72 38.09
CA TYR A 206 13.45 11.41 36.67
C TYR A 206 12.20 12.01 36.03
N SER A 207 11.07 12.03 36.75
CA SER A 207 9.84 12.68 36.28
C SER A 207 10.02 14.20 36.10
N VAL A 208 10.81 14.85 36.96
CA VAL A 208 11.17 16.27 36.80
C VAL A 208 11.94 16.49 35.50
N LEU A 209 12.96 15.67 35.27
CA LEU A 209 13.80 15.78 34.07
C LEU A 209 13.00 15.46 32.81
N GLN A 210 12.09 14.48 32.85
CA GLN A 210 11.18 14.19 31.74
C GLN A 210 10.38 15.43 31.35
N ILE A 211 9.72 16.09 32.31
CA ILE A 211 8.90 17.28 32.04
C ILE A 211 9.75 18.39 31.41
N LEU A 212 10.94 18.65 31.96
CA LEU A 212 11.86 19.67 31.45
C LEU A 212 12.33 19.35 30.02
N LEU A 213 12.78 18.11 29.80
CA LEU A 213 13.30 17.66 28.52
C LEU A 213 12.20 17.63 27.46
N THR A 214 11.02 17.09 27.76
CA THR A 214 9.88 17.08 26.82
C THR A 214 9.47 18.49 26.44
N ARG A 215 9.33 19.43 27.39
CA ARG A 215 9.03 20.83 27.06
C ARG A 215 10.10 21.47 26.19
N GLY A 216 11.37 21.10 26.40
CA GLY A 216 12.50 21.64 25.66
C GLY A 216 12.73 21.04 24.27
N LEU A 217 12.35 19.77 24.08
CA LEU A 217 12.76 18.94 22.95
C LEU A 217 11.60 18.41 22.09
N ALA A 218 10.35 18.46 22.53
CA ALA A 218 9.19 18.00 21.75
C ALA A 218 8.81 18.98 20.62
N ARG A 219 9.77 19.31 19.74
CA ARG A 219 9.68 20.30 18.66
C ARG A 219 10.86 20.14 17.68
N PRO A 220 10.78 20.63 16.44
CA PRO A 220 11.84 20.49 15.44
C PRO A 220 13.20 21.08 15.88
N ARG A 221 13.16 22.25 16.54
CA ARG A 221 14.35 22.96 17.03
C ARG A 221 14.31 23.04 18.57
N PRO A 222 15.32 22.51 19.27
CA PRO A 222 15.30 22.46 20.72
C PRO A 222 15.37 23.85 21.35
N CYS A 223 14.58 24.08 22.41
CA CYS A 223 14.61 25.34 23.18
C CYS A 223 15.67 25.33 24.29
N LEU A 224 16.21 24.17 24.65
CA LEU A 224 17.27 24.08 25.65
C LEU A 224 18.62 24.45 25.03
N SER A 225 19.36 25.35 25.70
CA SER A 225 20.74 25.67 25.30
C SER A 225 21.67 24.45 25.41
N LYS A 226 22.82 24.49 24.73
CA LYS A 226 23.87 23.45 24.82
C LYS A 226 24.25 23.14 26.28
N GLY A 227 24.42 24.17 27.10
CA GLY A 227 24.76 24.02 28.53
C GLY A 227 23.63 23.38 29.32
N THR A 228 22.39 23.82 29.09
CA THR A 228 21.19 23.31 29.77
C THR A 228 20.93 21.84 29.46
N LEU A 229 21.00 21.45 28.18
CA LEU A 229 20.81 20.06 27.75
C LEU A 229 21.93 19.15 28.28
N THR A 230 23.19 19.61 28.21
CA THR A 230 24.34 18.90 28.80
C THR A 230 24.12 18.65 30.30
N ALA A 231 23.69 19.67 31.05
CA ALA A 231 23.47 19.58 32.48
C ALA A 231 22.32 18.60 32.81
N ALA A 232 21.15 18.77 32.17
CA ALA A 232 19.99 17.90 32.40
C ALA A 232 20.30 16.43 32.08
N PHE A 233 20.98 16.16 30.97
CA PHE A 233 21.31 14.80 30.56
C PHE A 233 22.41 14.18 31.42
N SER A 234 23.43 14.95 31.80
CA SER A 234 24.47 14.47 32.72
C SER A 234 23.90 14.13 34.09
N LEU A 235 22.95 14.93 34.59
CA LEU A 235 22.22 14.65 35.82
C LEU A 235 21.36 13.38 35.71
N ALA A 236 20.72 13.13 34.55
CA ALA A 236 19.97 11.90 34.32
C ALA A 236 20.85 10.64 34.34
N LEU A 237 22.09 10.73 33.84
CA LEU A 237 23.03 9.60 33.78
C LEU A 237 23.63 9.25 35.15
N ARG A 238 23.87 10.24 36.00
CA ARG A 238 24.59 10.07 37.29
C ARG A 238 24.04 8.94 38.16
N PRO A 239 22.73 8.85 38.46
CA PRO A 239 22.20 7.75 39.26
C PRO A 239 22.49 6.37 38.68
N VAL A 240 22.27 6.21 37.37
CA VAL A 240 22.41 4.92 36.69
C VAL A 240 23.86 4.47 36.74
N ILE A 241 24.80 5.38 36.46
CA ILE A 241 26.24 5.09 36.52
C ILE A 241 26.67 4.75 37.97
N ALA A 242 26.24 5.54 38.95
CA ALA A 242 26.61 5.35 40.35
C ALA A 242 26.10 4.01 40.92
N ALA A 243 24.93 3.55 40.48
CA ALA A 243 24.37 2.25 40.87
C ALA A 243 24.78 1.11 39.92
N GLN A 244 25.84 1.28 39.14
CA GLN A 244 26.37 0.28 38.20
C GLN A 244 25.30 -0.32 37.28
N PHE A 245 24.39 0.52 36.77
CA PHE A 245 23.34 0.14 35.84
C PHE A 245 22.36 -0.90 36.42
N SER A 246 22.04 -0.81 37.71
CA SER A 246 20.99 -1.65 38.30
C SER A 246 19.64 -1.51 37.59
N ASP A 247 18.92 -2.62 37.47
CA ASP A 247 17.59 -2.71 36.85
C ASP A 247 16.60 -1.67 37.41
N ASN A 248 16.68 -1.41 38.72
CA ASN A 248 15.85 -0.42 39.43
C ASN A 248 16.03 1.02 38.92
N LEU A 249 17.17 1.34 38.29
CA LEU A 249 17.44 2.65 37.71
C LEU A 249 17.41 2.65 36.18
N ILE A 250 17.67 1.52 35.51
CA ILE A 250 17.47 1.40 34.07
C ILE A 250 16.00 1.62 33.71
N ARG A 251 15.07 0.97 34.44
CA ARG A 251 13.62 1.10 34.21
C ARG A 251 13.14 2.56 34.19
N PRO A 252 13.32 3.37 35.26
CA PRO A 252 12.88 4.77 35.24
C PRO A 252 13.67 5.61 34.23
N PHE A 253 14.94 5.28 33.93
CA PHE A 253 15.69 5.97 32.88
C PHE A 253 15.05 5.74 31.49
N LEU A 254 14.63 4.51 31.19
CA LEU A 254 13.93 4.20 29.94
C LEU A 254 12.58 4.92 29.86
N ILE A 255 11.79 4.86 30.93
CA ILE A 255 10.43 5.44 30.99
C ILE A 255 10.44 6.97 30.94
N HIS A 256 11.40 7.64 31.60
CA HIS A 256 11.36 9.09 31.77
C HIS A 256 12.36 9.85 30.90
N ILE A 257 13.48 9.23 30.51
CA ILE A 257 14.54 9.90 29.76
C ILE A 257 14.56 9.40 28.32
N MET A 258 14.71 8.10 28.08
CA MET A 258 14.79 7.57 26.71
C MET A 258 13.46 7.62 25.96
N SER A 259 12.33 7.82 26.64
CA SER A 259 11.02 8.08 26.01
C SER A 259 10.80 9.54 25.58
N VAL A 260 11.72 10.46 25.93
CA VAL A 260 11.59 11.87 25.53
C VAL A 260 11.69 11.98 24.00
N PRO A 261 10.78 12.71 23.34
CA PRO A 261 10.74 12.79 21.89
C PRO A 261 12.07 13.24 21.28
N ALA A 262 12.57 12.47 20.31
CA ALA A 262 13.76 12.78 19.52
C ALA A 262 15.02 13.10 20.33
N LEU A 263 15.13 12.61 21.58
CA LEU A 263 16.23 12.89 22.48
C LEU A 263 17.60 12.63 21.83
N VAL A 264 17.79 11.45 21.21
CA VAL A 264 19.08 11.09 20.60
C VAL A 264 19.41 11.99 19.41
N THR A 265 18.41 12.40 18.64
CA THR A 265 18.57 13.36 17.54
C THR A 265 19.01 14.73 18.05
N HIS A 266 18.41 15.22 19.13
CA HIS A 266 18.79 16.48 19.75
C HIS A 266 20.16 16.43 20.43
N LEU A 267 20.51 15.30 21.07
CA LEU A 267 21.84 15.10 21.63
C LEU A 267 22.91 15.09 20.54
N SER A 268 22.66 14.41 19.42
CA SER A 268 23.58 14.36 18.27
C SER A 268 23.84 15.75 17.68
N THR A 269 22.81 16.58 17.60
CA THR A 269 22.89 17.92 16.99
C THR A 269 23.44 19.00 17.93
N VAL A 270 23.08 18.98 19.22
CA VAL A 270 23.42 20.06 20.16
C VAL A 270 24.60 19.70 21.06
N THR A 271 24.69 18.46 21.53
CA THR A 271 25.67 18.01 22.54
C THR A 271 26.23 16.62 22.22
N PRO A 272 26.93 16.43 21.08
CA PRO A 272 27.39 15.11 20.63
C PRO A 272 28.35 14.45 21.65
N GLU A 273 29.10 15.25 22.42
CA GLU A 273 29.96 14.81 23.52
C GLU A 273 29.22 14.02 24.62
N ARG A 274 27.88 14.08 24.69
CA ARG A 274 27.09 13.28 25.64
C ARG A 274 26.74 11.90 25.08
N LEU A 275 26.71 11.75 23.76
CA LEU A 275 26.52 10.44 23.13
C LEU A 275 27.74 9.55 23.30
N THR A 276 28.95 10.13 23.26
CA THR A 276 30.20 9.38 23.54
C THR A 276 30.21 8.80 24.96
N VAL A 277 29.55 9.44 25.93
CA VAL A 277 29.37 8.91 27.29
C VAL A 277 28.41 7.71 27.32
N LEU A 278 27.38 7.70 26.47
CA LEU A 278 26.50 6.53 26.35
C LEU A 278 27.25 5.33 25.74
N GLU A 279 28.05 5.61 24.72
CA GLU A 279 28.88 4.61 24.05
C GLU A 279 29.97 4.06 24.98
N SER A 280 30.66 4.92 25.74
CA SER A 280 31.72 4.49 26.67
C SER A 280 31.20 3.57 27.79
N HIS A 281 29.90 3.66 28.10
CA HIS A 281 29.26 2.81 29.09
C HIS A 281 28.46 1.67 28.46
N ASP A 282 28.53 1.44 27.15
CA ASP A 282 27.77 0.40 26.43
C ASP A 282 26.27 0.41 26.79
N MET A 283 25.67 1.61 26.84
CA MET A 283 24.30 1.79 27.30
C MET A 283 23.28 1.09 26.41
N LEU A 284 23.53 1.06 25.09
CA LEU A 284 22.65 0.37 24.16
C LEU A 284 22.54 -1.12 24.49
N ARG A 285 23.67 -1.81 24.70
CA ARG A 285 23.65 -3.23 25.08
C ARG A 285 22.86 -3.46 26.36
N LYS A 286 23.06 -2.61 27.37
CA LYS A 286 22.32 -2.71 28.63
C LYS A 286 20.82 -2.52 28.45
N PHE A 287 20.40 -1.58 27.60
CA PHE A 287 18.99 -1.41 27.27
C PHE A 287 18.43 -2.63 26.53
N ILE A 288 19.19 -3.20 25.59
CA ILE A 288 18.79 -4.41 24.86
C ILE A 288 18.63 -5.59 25.82
N ILE A 289 19.62 -5.85 26.67
CA ILE A 289 19.58 -6.94 27.65
C ILE A 289 18.38 -6.76 28.60
N PHE A 290 18.13 -5.53 29.07
CA PHE A 290 17.00 -5.25 29.96
C PHE A 290 15.64 -5.44 29.28
N LEU A 291 15.47 -4.95 28.05
CA LEU A 291 14.20 -4.99 27.30
C LEU A 291 14.00 -6.29 26.50
N ARG A 292 14.99 -7.17 26.41
CA ARG A 292 14.83 -8.49 25.78
C ARG A 292 13.88 -9.38 26.59
N ASP A 293 13.84 -9.19 27.91
CA ASP A 293 12.86 -9.85 28.79
C ASP A 293 11.45 -9.32 28.53
N GLN A 294 10.52 -10.22 28.20
CA GLN A 294 9.17 -9.87 27.74
C GLN A 294 8.36 -9.15 28.82
N ASP A 295 8.49 -9.55 30.08
CA ASP A 295 7.72 -8.98 31.19
C ASP A 295 8.20 -7.55 31.49
N ARG A 296 9.52 -7.33 31.51
CA ARG A 296 10.10 -5.99 31.67
C ARG A 296 9.76 -5.07 30.49
N CYS A 297 9.84 -5.57 29.26
CA CYS A 297 9.49 -4.79 28.07
C CYS A 297 8.02 -4.36 28.10
N ARG A 298 7.13 -5.30 28.47
CA ARG A 298 5.71 -5.02 28.63
C ARG A 298 5.44 -3.99 29.72
N ASP A 299 6.06 -4.13 30.89
CA ASP A 299 5.91 -3.19 32.01
C ASP A 299 6.39 -1.77 31.64
N VAL A 300 7.49 -1.63 30.91
CA VAL A 300 7.95 -0.34 30.36
C VAL A 300 6.93 0.21 29.36
N CYS A 301 6.46 -0.60 28.42
CA CYS A 301 5.48 -0.18 27.43
C CYS A 301 4.13 0.18 28.05
N GLU A 302 3.66 -0.53 29.07
CA GLU A 302 2.41 -0.23 29.78
C GLU A 302 2.51 1.03 30.65
N SER A 303 3.71 1.33 31.14
CA SER A 303 4.00 2.60 31.82
C SER A 303 4.05 3.81 30.86
N LEU A 304 4.10 3.56 29.55
CA LEU A 304 4.15 4.58 28.51
C LEU A 304 2.86 4.57 27.69
N GLU A 305 2.31 5.73 27.35
CA GLU A 305 1.29 5.78 26.29
C GLU A 305 1.92 5.40 24.95
N GLY A 306 1.15 4.87 24.00
CA GLY A 306 1.69 4.35 22.74
C GLY A 306 2.53 5.36 21.94
N CYS A 307 2.22 6.66 22.02
CA CYS A 307 3.01 7.72 21.39
C CYS A 307 4.41 7.85 22.02
N HIS A 308 4.53 7.69 23.33
CA HIS A 308 5.81 7.73 24.05
C HIS A 308 6.61 6.43 23.87
N THR A 309 5.92 5.31 23.71
CA THR A 309 6.52 4.03 23.32
C THR A 309 7.19 4.14 21.94
N LEU A 310 6.56 4.83 20.98
CA LEU A 310 7.21 5.16 19.70
C LEU A 310 8.42 6.07 19.86
N CYS A 311 8.38 7.05 20.78
CA CYS A 311 9.53 7.91 21.06
C CYS A 311 10.71 7.13 21.62
N LEU A 312 10.45 6.21 22.55
CA LEU A 312 11.46 5.27 23.07
C LEU A 312 12.07 4.44 21.94
N MET A 313 11.22 3.85 21.09
CA MET A 313 11.67 3.04 19.95
C MET A 313 12.53 3.85 18.97
N GLY A 314 12.10 5.08 18.63
CA GLY A 314 12.88 5.98 17.76
C GLY A 314 14.26 6.31 18.34
N ASN A 315 14.33 6.61 19.64
CA ASN A 315 15.60 6.87 20.30
C ASN A 315 16.52 5.64 20.33
N LEU A 316 15.97 4.44 20.57
CA LEU A 316 16.74 3.19 20.53
C LEU A 316 17.25 2.87 19.12
N LEU A 317 16.43 3.08 18.08
CA LEU A 317 16.84 2.91 16.68
C LEU A 317 17.95 3.86 16.27
N HIS A 318 17.83 5.15 16.63
CA HIS A 318 18.87 6.12 16.36
C HIS A 318 20.16 5.77 17.13
N LEU A 319 20.08 5.39 18.40
CA LEU A 319 21.25 4.95 19.16
C LEU A 319 21.89 3.69 18.55
N GLY A 320 21.08 2.74 18.09
CA GLY A 320 21.54 1.57 17.34
C GLY A 320 22.31 1.93 16.08
N SER A 321 21.81 2.90 15.30
CA SER A 321 22.50 3.37 14.09
C SER A 321 23.89 3.97 14.36
N LEU A 322 24.12 4.47 15.59
CA LEU A 322 25.41 5.02 16.03
C LEU A 322 26.36 3.95 16.58
N SER A 323 25.86 2.76 16.92
CA SER A 323 26.62 1.68 17.55
C SER A 323 26.45 0.34 16.81
N PRO A 324 26.87 0.25 15.53
CA PRO A 324 26.63 -0.93 14.68
C PRO A 324 27.23 -2.22 15.26
N ARG A 325 28.39 -2.16 15.92
CA ARG A 325 29.03 -3.33 16.56
C ARG A 325 28.14 -3.97 17.63
N VAL A 326 27.48 -3.15 18.44
CA VAL A 326 26.57 -3.64 19.48
C VAL A 326 25.35 -4.30 18.84
N LEU A 327 24.83 -3.71 17.75
CA LEU A 327 23.72 -4.32 17.01
C LEU A 327 24.11 -5.65 16.35
N GLU A 328 25.32 -5.77 15.79
CA GLU A 328 25.82 -7.03 15.20
C GLU A 328 25.87 -8.15 16.25
N GLU A 329 26.32 -7.85 17.47
CA GLU A 329 26.40 -8.83 18.55
C GLU A 329 25.04 -9.14 19.20
N GLU A 330 24.16 -8.15 19.33
CA GLU A 330 22.87 -8.26 20.03
C GLU A 330 21.65 -8.24 19.08
N THR A 331 21.85 -8.64 17.82
CA THR A 331 20.79 -8.56 16.78
C THR A 331 19.49 -9.21 17.23
N ASP A 332 19.55 -10.44 17.78
CA ASP A 332 18.35 -11.18 18.20
C ASP A 332 17.60 -10.46 19.34
N GLY A 333 18.35 -9.90 20.30
CA GLY A 333 17.79 -9.13 21.40
C GLY A 333 17.12 -7.84 20.91
N PHE A 334 17.77 -7.14 19.97
CA PHE A 334 17.25 -5.90 19.41
C PHE A 334 16.02 -6.14 18.51
N VAL A 335 16.03 -7.17 17.67
CA VAL A 335 14.87 -7.54 16.85
C VAL A 335 13.69 -7.93 17.73
N SER A 336 13.93 -8.71 18.79
CA SER A 336 12.89 -9.10 19.75
C SER A 336 12.27 -7.89 20.45
N LEU A 337 13.07 -6.95 20.97
CA LEU A 337 12.53 -5.79 21.68
C LEU A 337 11.72 -4.87 20.74
N LEU A 338 12.19 -4.65 19.51
CA LEU A 338 11.48 -3.81 18.53
C LEU A 338 10.14 -4.45 18.15
N THR A 339 10.13 -5.76 17.95
CA THR A 339 8.91 -6.52 17.64
C THR A 339 7.90 -6.42 18.78
N GLN A 340 8.32 -6.61 20.03
CA GLN A 340 7.45 -6.49 21.20
C GLN A 340 6.88 -5.08 21.36
N THR A 341 7.70 -4.06 21.14
CA THR A 341 7.32 -2.64 21.22
C THR A 341 6.27 -2.29 20.15
N LEU A 342 6.46 -2.76 18.92
CA LEU A 342 5.48 -2.60 17.84
C LEU A 342 4.20 -3.39 18.11
N CYS A 343 4.29 -4.62 18.59
CA CYS A 343 3.14 -5.42 18.99
C CYS A 343 2.30 -4.75 20.08
N TYR A 344 2.94 -4.09 21.05
CA TYR A 344 2.24 -3.27 22.04
C TYR A 344 1.47 -2.12 21.37
N CYS A 345 2.11 -1.36 20.49
CA CYS A 345 1.47 -0.25 19.77
C CYS A 345 0.30 -0.74 18.90
N ARG A 346 0.46 -1.89 18.22
CA ARG A 346 -0.53 -2.50 17.33
C ARG A 346 -1.87 -2.77 18.02
N LYS A 347 -1.88 -3.08 19.32
CA LYS A 347 -3.11 -3.34 20.10
C LYS A 347 -4.12 -2.19 20.05
N TYR A 348 -3.65 -0.98 19.77
CA TYR A 348 -4.46 0.23 19.75
C TYR A 348 -4.63 0.81 18.34
N VAL A 349 -4.06 0.17 17.30
CA VAL A 349 -4.27 0.58 15.92
C VAL A 349 -5.62 0.05 15.44
N SER A 350 -6.46 0.94 14.93
CA SER A 350 -7.78 0.63 14.36
C SER A 350 -7.78 0.83 12.85
N GLN A 351 -8.52 -0.02 12.14
CA GLN A 351 -8.76 0.17 10.70
C GLN A 351 -9.83 1.23 10.41
N LYS A 352 -10.68 1.57 11.38
CA LYS A 352 -11.83 2.46 11.19
C LYS A 352 -11.86 3.58 12.22
N LYS A 353 -12.29 4.76 11.75
CA LYS A 353 -12.63 5.90 12.60
C LYS A 353 -13.84 5.55 13.47
N SER A 354 -13.72 5.82 14.76
CA SER A 354 -14.80 5.79 15.76
C SER A 354 -14.69 6.99 16.69
N ASN A 355 -15.69 7.19 17.55
CA ASN A 355 -15.65 8.24 18.58
C ASN A 355 -14.55 8.03 19.64
N LEU A 356 -13.96 6.82 19.71
CA LEU A 356 -12.89 6.45 20.65
C LEU A 356 -11.51 6.39 19.99
N THR A 357 -11.38 6.80 18.72
CA THR A 357 -10.11 6.77 18.00
C THR A 357 -9.67 8.17 17.58
N HIS A 358 -8.38 8.43 17.71
CA HIS A 358 -7.71 9.65 17.28
C HIS A 358 -6.83 9.37 16.07
N TRP A 359 -6.56 10.37 15.25
CA TRP A 359 -5.62 10.23 14.14
C TRP A 359 -4.19 10.49 14.62
N HIS A 360 -3.28 9.57 14.31
CA HIS A 360 -1.85 9.67 14.59
C HIS A 360 -1.04 9.69 13.29
N PRO A 361 -0.06 10.60 13.11
CA PRO A 361 0.66 10.77 11.84
C PRO A 361 1.41 9.53 11.33
N VAL A 362 1.81 8.63 12.24
CA VAL A 362 2.55 7.40 11.91
C VAL A 362 1.68 6.14 11.99
N LEU A 363 0.71 6.12 12.90
CA LEU A 363 -0.06 4.90 13.25
C LEU A 363 -1.42 4.84 12.57
N GLY A 364 -1.96 5.96 12.09
CA GLY A 364 -3.31 6.05 11.54
C GLY A 364 -4.35 6.23 12.64
N TRP A 365 -5.50 5.55 12.55
CA TRP A 365 -6.51 5.59 13.61
C TRP A 365 -6.03 4.82 14.84
N PHE A 366 -6.04 5.47 16.01
CA PHE A 366 -5.42 4.99 17.23
C PHE A 366 -6.37 5.14 18.43
N SER A 367 -6.58 4.07 19.21
CA SER A 367 -7.60 3.98 20.27
C SER A 367 -7.07 4.25 21.69
N GLN A 368 -5.96 4.97 21.80
CA GLN A 368 -5.45 5.56 23.05
C GLN A 368 -5.44 7.08 22.92
N SER A 369 -5.30 7.77 24.06
CA SER A 369 -5.00 9.21 24.07
C SER A 369 -3.77 9.51 23.21
N VAL A 370 -3.87 10.59 22.45
CA VAL A 370 -2.76 11.13 21.68
C VAL A 370 -2.40 12.49 22.28
N ASP A 371 -1.15 12.63 22.72
CA ASP A 371 -0.61 13.93 23.10
C ASP A 371 -0.32 14.76 21.85
N TYR A 372 -1.23 15.67 21.52
CA TYR A 372 -1.08 16.57 20.38
C TYR A 372 0.16 17.47 20.47
N GLY A 373 0.73 17.66 21.66
CA GLY A 373 2.00 18.37 21.84
C GLY A 373 3.19 17.65 21.18
N LEU A 374 3.07 16.35 20.92
CA LEU A 374 4.11 15.57 20.24
C LEU A 374 4.13 15.74 18.72
N ASN A 375 3.05 16.28 18.13
CA ASN A 375 2.92 16.38 16.68
C ASN A 375 4.08 17.16 16.03
N GLU A 376 4.54 18.23 16.68
CA GLU A 376 5.68 19.02 16.19
C GLU A 376 6.99 18.22 16.12
N SER A 377 7.18 17.26 17.02
CA SER A 377 8.37 16.39 17.04
C SER A 377 8.23 15.15 16.14
N MET A 378 7.03 14.85 15.65
CA MET A 378 6.73 13.57 15.01
C MET A 378 7.53 13.36 13.71
N HIS A 379 7.90 14.43 13.01
CA HIS A 379 8.77 14.32 11.84
C HIS A 379 10.18 13.81 12.22
N LEU A 380 10.70 14.19 13.40
CA LEU A 380 11.99 13.69 13.90
C LEU A 380 11.87 12.24 14.34
N ILE A 381 10.78 11.87 15.01
CA ILE A 381 10.50 10.47 15.35
C ILE A 381 10.41 9.63 14.09
N THR A 382 9.71 10.11 13.05
CA THR A 382 9.62 9.40 11.76
C THR A 382 11.00 9.20 11.12
N LYS A 383 11.88 10.22 11.15
CA LYS A 383 13.28 10.07 10.73
C LYS A 383 14.07 9.05 11.57
N GLN A 384 13.80 8.98 12.86
CA GLN A 384 14.41 7.95 13.71
C GLN A 384 13.89 6.55 13.39
N LEU A 385 12.60 6.41 13.12
CA LEU A 385 12.01 5.14 12.71
C LEU A 385 12.58 4.68 11.36
N GLN A 386 12.87 5.61 10.44
CA GLN A 386 13.48 5.30 9.14
C GLN A 386 14.81 4.54 9.23
N PHE A 387 15.55 4.64 10.35
CA PHE A 387 16.74 3.81 10.54
C PHE A 387 16.42 2.31 10.47
N LEU A 388 15.23 1.88 10.90
CA LEU A 388 14.83 0.47 10.90
C LEU A 388 14.86 -0.16 9.50
N TRP A 389 14.38 0.57 8.48
CA TRP A 389 14.46 0.15 7.07
C TRP A 389 15.56 0.91 6.30
N GLY A 390 16.54 1.45 7.02
CA GLY A 390 17.73 2.03 6.44
C GLY A 390 18.73 0.96 6.04
N VAL A 391 19.45 1.19 4.93
CA VAL A 391 20.46 0.27 4.39
C VAL A 391 21.43 -0.29 5.45
N PRO A 392 21.98 0.51 6.38
CA PRO A 392 22.91 -0.01 7.39
C PRO A 392 22.29 -1.08 8.30
N LEU A 393 21.09 -0.84 8.82
CA LEU A 393 20.42 -1.80 9.72
C LEU A 393 19.94 -3.04 8.98
N ILE A 394 19.43 -2.89 7.75
CA ILE A 394 19.04 -4.04 6.92
C ILE A 394 20.24 -4.96 6.68
N ARG A 395 21.43 -4.39 6.39
CA ARG A 395 22.66 -5.16 6.21
C ARG A 395 23.08 -5.90 7.47
N ILE A 396 22.95 -5.27 8.65
CA ILE A 396 23.26 -5.92 9.93
C ILE A 396 22.28 -7.06 10.20
N PHE A 397 20.97 -6.80 10.10
CA PHE A 397 19.95 -7.81 10.40
C PHE A 397 20.03 -9.00 9.45
N PHE A 398 20.11 -8.76 8.14
CA PHE A 398 20.18 -9.82 7.13
C PHE A 398 21.61 -10.24 6.76
N CYS A 399 22.62 -10.01 7.61
CA CYS A 399 24.01 -10.33 7.30
C CYS A 399 24.20 -11.79 6.86
N ASP A 400 23.53 -12.74 7.52
CA ASP A 400 23.62 -14.18 7.22
C ASP A 400 23.08 -14.55 5.82
N ILE A 401 22.08 -13.80 5.34
CA ILE A 401 21.51 -13.96 4.00
C ILE A 401 22.38 -13.23 2.97
N LEU A 402 22.71 -11.96 3.24
CA LEU A 402 23.40 -11.09 2.29
C LEU A 402 24.85 -11.51 2.04
N SER A 403 25.50 -12.17 2.99
CA SER A 403 26.89 -12.64 2.83
C SER A 403 27.01 -13.90 1.97
N LYS A 404 25.92 -14.63 1.76
CA LYS A 404 25.92 -15.81 0.90
C LYS A 404 25.98 -15.37 -0.56
N LYS A 405 27.08 -15.72 -1.23
CA LYS A 405 27.16 -15.60 -2.68
C LYS A 405 26.10 -16.51 -3.29
N LEU A 406 25.22 -15.93 -4.12
CA LEU A 406 24.50 -16.69 -5.14
C LEU A 406 25.60 -17.40 -5.96
N LEU A 407 25.65 -18.73 -5.94
CA LEU A 407 26.75 -19.54 -6.49
C LEU A 407 27.24 -19.02 -7.86
N GLU A 408 28.36 -18.29 -7.84
CA GLU A 408 29.16 -17.97 -9.02
C GLU A 408 30.07 -19.18 -9.30
N SER A 409 29.93 -19.75 -10.48
CA SER A 409 30.57 -20.99 -10.96
C SER A 409 32.09 -21.06 -10.73
N GLN A 410 32.58 -22.23 -10.32
CA GLN A 410 33.95 -22.70 -10.56
C GLN A 410 34.14 -23.03 -12.05
N GLU A 411 35.36 -22.81 -12.53
CA GLU A 411 35.82 -22.78 -13.93
C GLU A 411 35.36 -23.95 -14.82
N PRO A 412 34.97 -23.70 -16.09
CA PRO A 412 34.74 -24.75 -17.06
C PRO A 412 36.06 -25.20 -17.72
N ALA A 413 36.28 -26.51 -17.73
CA ALA A 413 37.36 -27.14 -18.46
C ALA A 413 37.31 -26.81 -19.97
N HIS A 414 38.49 -26.59 -20.53
CA HIS A 414 38.81 -26.22 -21.91
C HIS A 414 37.95 -26.85 -23.02
N ALA A 415 37.42 -25.99 -23.90
CA ALA A 415 37.26 -26.30 -25.32
C ALA A 415 37.64 -25.06 -26.16
N GLN A 416 38.54 -25.28 -27.12
CA GLN A 416 39.21 -24.30 -27.97
C GLN A 416 38.36 -23.81 -29.16
N PRO A 417 38.77 -22.73 -29.88
CA PRO A 417 37.87 -21.71 -30.39
C PRO A 417 37.68 -21.73 -31.92
N ALA A 418 36.62 -21.07 -32.38
CA ALA A 418 36.58 -20.46 -33.72
C ALA A 418 36.14 -19.00 -33.61
N SER A 419 36.86 -18.14 -34.33
CA SER A 419 36.68 -16.70 -34.51
C SER A 419 37.15 -16.37 -35.95
N PRO A 420 37.03 -15.15 -36.53
CA PRO A 420 36.54 -13.89 -35.95
C PRO A 420 35.87 -12.85 -36.93
N GLN A 421 35.57 -11.64 -36.39
CA GLN A 421 35.54 -10.28 -37.02
C GLN A 421 34.32 -9.86 -37.88
N ASN A 422 33.79 -8.62 -37.89
CA ASN A 422 34.15 -7.31 -37.31
C ASN A 422 32.94 -6.33 -37.47
N VAL A 423 32.70 -5.39 -36.52
CA VAL A 423 32.55 -3.91 -36.69
C VAL A 423 32.58 -3.22 -35.30
N LEU A 424 33.23 -2.05 -35.26
CA LEU A 424 33.80 -1.24 -34.17
C LEU A 424 32.83 -0.19 -33.51
N PRO A 425 33.24 0.61 -32.50
CA PRO A 425 32.46 0.89 -31.27
C PRO A 425 31.99 2.35 -31.07
N VAL A 426 31.05 2.56 -30.14
CA VAL A 426 30.82 3.85 -29.46
C VAL A 426 31.12 3.71 -27.98
N LYS A 427 32.01 4.56 -27.48
CA LYS A 427 32.49 4.65 -26.09
C LYS A 427 31.55 5.54 -25.26
N SER A 428 31.61 5.27 -23.94
CA SER A 428 31.17 6.06 -22.77
C SER A 428 29.67 6.16 -22.47
N LEU A 429 29.19 5.26 -21.59
CA LEU A 429 28.35 5.58 -20.40
C LEU A 429 27.84 4.34 -19.61
N LEU A 430 28.33 3.12 -19.86
CA LEU A 430 27.94 1.94 -19.08
C LEU A 430 29.18 1.19 -18.57
N LYS A 431 29.63 1.55 -17.38
CA LYS A 431 30.68 0.82 -16.64
C LYS A 431 30.09 0.16 -15.40
N ARG A 432 29.10 -0.73 -15.59
CA ARG A 432 28.74 -1.77 -14.60
C ARG A 432 27.91 -2.95 -15.14
N ALA A 433 28.05 -3.28 -16.42
CA ALA A 433 27.56 -4.55 -16.99
C ALA A 433 28.72 -5.54 -17.07
N PHE A 434 28.94 -6.32 -16.00
CA PHE A 434 29.91 -7.43 -16.00
C PHE A 434 29.18 -8.78 -16.08
N GLN A 435 29.37 -9.42 -17.24
CA GLN A 435 29.42 -10.87 -17.51
C GLN A 435 28.15 -11.74 -17.51
N LYS A 436 27.62 -11.89 -18.74
CA LYS A 436 27.33 -13.15 -19.49
C LYS A 436 27.06 -14.45 -18.70
N SER A 437 25.80 -14.87 -18.78
CA SER A 437 25.30 -16.15 -19.33
C SER A 437 26.17 -17.42 -19.25
N ALA A 438 25.76 -18.38 -18.42
CA ALA A 438 26.01 -19.81 -18.63
C ALA A 438 24.94 -20.72 -17.96
N SER A 439 24.21 -21.46 -18.80
CA SER A 439 23.61 -22.78 -18.58
C SER A 439 22.49 -23.00 -17.54
N VAL A 440 21.28 -23.14 -18.07
CA VAL A 440 20.09 -23.83 -17.54
C VAL A 440 20.40 -25.31 -17.18
N ARG A 441 21.00 -25.55 -16.01
CA ARG A 441 21.16 -26.92 -15.45
C ARG A 441 21.10 -26.90 -13.92
N ASN A 442 19.87 -26.79 -13.40
CA ASN A 442 19.33 -27.62 -12.31
C ASN A 442 18.02 -26.98 -11.86
N ILE A 443 16.90 -27.43 -12.42
CA ILE A 443 15.57 -27.23 -11.84
C ILE A 443 15.65 -27.77 -10.40
N LEU A 444 15.69 -26.88 -9.41
CA LEU A 444 15.26 -27.13 -8.03
C LEU A 444 15.77 -28.45 -7.40
N ARG A 445 17.08 -28.61 -7.25
CA ARG A 445 17.60 -29.51 -6.19
C ARG A 445 18.13 -28.69 -5.01
N PRO A 446 17.40 -28.70 -3.88
CA PRO A 446 18.01 -29.05 -2.61
C PRO A 446 17.40 -30.36 -2.14
N VAL A 447 18.06 -31.48 -2.49
CA VAL A 447 17.93 -32.72 -1.71
C VAL A 447 18.87 -32.54 -0.52
N GLY A 448 18.36 -31.90 0.54
CA GLY A 448 19.10 -31.48 1.73
C GLY A 448 18.75 -30.04 2.12
N GLY A 449 17.51 -29.78 2.50
CA GLY A 449 17.08 -28.45 2.93
C GLY A 449 17.65 -28.07 4.30
N LYS A 450 17.83 -26.77 4.56
CA LYS A 450 18.15 -26.29 5.92
C LYS A 450 17.07 -26.78 6.87
N ARG A 451 17.46 -27.26 8.06
CA ARG A 451 16.47 -27.61 9.05
C ARG A 451 15.76 -26.34 9.53
N VAL A 452 14.42 -26.40 9.58
CA VAL A 452 13.55 -25.29 9.98
C VAL A 452 13.85 -24.81 11.41
N ASP A 453 14.37 -25.70 12.25
CA ASP A 453 14.80 -25.43 13.63
C ASP A 453 16.21 -24.83 13.74
N SER A 454 16.91 -24.61 12.63
CA SER A 454 18.26 -24.02 12.67
C SER A 454 18.22 -22.55 13.12
N ALA A 455 19.23 -22.15 13.90
CA ALA A 455 19.34 -20.78 14.43
C ALA A 455 19.34 -19.71 13.32
N GLU A 456 19.95 -20.00 12.16
CA GLU A 456 19.94 -19.11 10.99
C GLU A 456 18.51 -18.86 10.50
N VAL A 457 17.68 -19.91 10.39
CA VAL A 457 16.28 -19.81 9.94
C VAL A 457 15.44 -19.03 10.94
N GLN A 458 15.59 -19.32 12.23
CA GLN A 458 14.89 -18.61 13.30
C GLN A 458 15.23 -17.12 13.31
N LYS A 459 16.50 -16.76 13.16
CA LYS A 459 16.95 -15.36 13.08
C LYS A 459 16.31 -14.63 11.90
N VAL A 460 16.37 -15.22 10.69
CA VAL A 460 15.76 -14.64 9.48
C VAL A 460 14.25 -14.46 9.66
N CYS A 461 13.56 -15.47 10.20
CA CYS A 461 12.12 -15.40 10.42
C CYS A 461 11.76 -14.30 11.43
N ASN A 462 12.49 -14.18 12.54
CA ASN A 462 12.28 -13.12 13.54
C ASN A 462 12.44 -11.72 12.93
N ILE A 463 13.43 -11.53 12.05
CA ILE A 463 13.60 -10.27 11.33
C ILE A 463 12.42 -10.02 10.38
N CYS A 464 11.94 -11.04 9.70
CA CYS A 464 10.78 -10.89 8.81
C CYS A 464 9.49 -10.56 9.59
N VAL A 465 9.29 -11.16 10.77
CA VAL A 465 8.21 -10.84 11.69
C VAL A 465 8.30 -9.39 12.17
N LEU A 466 9.50 -8.90 12.48
CA LEU A 466 9.70 -7.48 12.82
C LEU A 466 9.19 -6.55 11.71
N TYR A 467 9.59 -6.79 10.46
CA TYR A 467 9.16 -5.95 9.34
C TYR A 467 7.67 -6.12 9.02
N GLN A 468 7.09 -7.33 9.12
CA GLN A 468 5.65 -7.52 8.98
C GLN A 468 4.86 -6.79 10.08
N THR A 469 5.34 -6.85 11.31
CA THR A 469 4.75 -6.10 12.44
C THR A 469 4.88 -4.61 12.20
N SER A 470 5.99 -4.14 11.63
CA SER A 470 6.19 -2.73 11.26
C SER A 470 5.20 -2.29 10.18
N LEU A 471 5.01 -3.10 9.13
CA LEU A 471 4.10 -2.83 8.02
C LEU A 471 2.62 -2.81 8.42
N THR A 472 2.23 -3.59 9.44
CA THR A 472 0.87 -3.64 9.99
C THR A 472 0.61 -2.59 11.07
N THR A 473 1.66 -2.15 11.78
CA THR A 473 1.55 -1.17 12.87
C THR A 473 1.71 0.27 12.38
N LEU A 474 2.71 0.55 11.54
CA LEU A 474 3.09 1.88 11.06
C LEU A 474 2.36 2.22 9.75
N THR A 475 1.02 2.13 9.76
CA THR A 475 0.18 2.12 8.55
C THR A 475 0.38 3.33 7.65
N GLN A 476 0.64 4.52 8.21
CA GLN A 476 0.78 5.76 7.44
C GLN A 476 2.12 5.88 6.70
N ILE A 477 3.13 5.12 7.13
CA ILE A 477 4.46 5.12 6.50
C ILE A 477 4.81 3.75 5.90
N ARG A 478 3.81 2.85 5.74
CA ARG A 478 3.97 1.51 5.16
C ARG A 478 4.75 1.52 3.84
N LEU A 479 4.45 2.46 2.94
CA LEU A 479 5.14 2.58 1.65
C LEU A 479 6.62 2.98 1.79
N GLN A 480 6.97 3.78 2.79
CA GLN A 480 8.37 4.13 3.06
C GLN A 480 9.15 2.91 3.52
N ILE A 481 8.54 2.07 4.36
CA ILE A 481 9.13 0.80 4.83
C ILE A 481 9.39 -0.14 3.65
N LEU A 482 8.37 -0.36 2.81
CA LEU A 482 8.52 -1.19 1.61
C LEU A 482 9.61 -0.66 0.69
N THR A 483 9.62 0.66 0.42
CA THR A 483 10.64 1.29 -0.44
C THR A 483 12.05 1.13 0.13
N GLY A 484 12.22 1.27 1.45
CA GLY A 484 13.52 1.08 2.10
C GLY A 484 14.02 -0.37 2.02
N LEU A 485 13.13 -1.34 2.21
CA LEU A 485 13.44 -2.76 2.09
C LEU A 485 13.78 -3.18 0.67
N THR A 486 13.16 -2.55 -0.34
CA THR A 486 13.41 -2.84 -1.76
C THR A 486 14.62 -2.10 -2.33
N TYR A 487 15.17 -1.11 -1.61
CA TYR A 487 16.32 -0.33 -2.09
C TYR A 487 17.61 -1.16 -2.19
N LEU A 488 17.71 -2.26 -1.45
CA LEU A 488 18.81 -3.21 -1.57
C LEU A 488 18.50 -4.24 -2.67
N ASP A 489 19.05 -4.01 -3.86
CA ASP A 489 18.79 -4.80 -5.08
C ASP A 489 18.92 -6.31 -4.89
N ASP A 490 19.81 -6.77 -3.99
CA ASP A 490 20.14 -8.17 -3.77
C ASP A 490 19.41 -8.85 -2.60
N LEU A 491 18.65 -8.11 -1.78
CA LEU A 491 17.97 -8.68 -0.61
C LEU A 491 16.87 -9.66 -1.00
N LEU A 492 15.94 -9.25 -1.87
CA LEU A 492 14.78 -10.08 -2.24
C LEU A 492 15.16 -11.33 -3.04
N PRO A 493 16.09 -11.28 -4.01
CA PRO A 493 16.57 -12.48 -4.70
C PRO A 493 17.22 -13.48 -3.73
N LYS A 494 18.04 -12.99 -2.79
CA LYS A 494 18.65 -13.85 -1.77
C LYS A 494 17.63 -14.40 -0.77
N LEU A 495 16.61 -13.63 -0.40
CA LEU A 495 15.51 -14.11 0.44
C LEU A 495 14.68 -15.18 -0.28
N TRP A 496 14.45 -15.04 -1.60
CA TRP A 496 13.80 -16.07 -2.41
C TRP A 496 14.62 -17.36 -2.48
N ALA A 497 15.93 -17.24 -2.73
CA ALA A 497 16.84 -18.38 -2.70
C ALA A 497 16.81 -19.07 -1.33
N PHE A 498 16.78 -18.29 -0.25
CA PHE A 498 16.64 -18.80 1.12
C PHE A 498 15.34 -19.58 1.33
N ILE A 499 14.19 -19.06 0.86
CA ILE A 499 12.90 -19.76 0.89
C ILE A 499 12.99 -21.10 0.13
N CYS A 500 13.64 -21.10 -1.03
CA CYS A 500 13.83 -22.30 -1.83
C CYS A 500 14.69 -23.38 -1.14
N GLU A 501 15.65 -22.98 -0.30
CA GLU A 501 16.53 -23.88 0.47
C GLU A 501 15.82 -24.60 1.64
N LEU A 502 14.61 -24.18 2.04
CA LEU A 502 13.91 -24.76 3.19
C LEU A 502 13.26 -26.12 2.91
N GLY A 503 13.16 -26.55 1.64
CA GLY A 503 12.56 -27.85 1.34
C GLY A 503 12.43 -28.20 -0.14
N PRO A 504 11.97 -29.43 -0.42
CA PRO A 504 11.77 -29.88 -1.80
C PRO A 504 10.74 -29.01 -2.53
N HIS A 505 10.90 -28.87 -3.85
CA HIS A 505 10.06 -28.02 -4.71
C HIS A 505 10.06 -26.53 -4.29
N GLY A 506 11.22 -26.00 -3.89
CA GLY A 506 11.36 -24.60 -3.51
C GLY A 506 10.61 -24.24 -2.22
N GLY A 507 10.50 -25.20 -1.29
CA GLY A 507 9.78 -25.02 -0.03
C GLY A 507 8.25 -25.11 -0.11
N LEU A 508 7.63 -25.22 -1.30
CA LEU A 508 6.16 -25.18 -1.44
C LEU A 508 5.43 -26.17 -0.51
N LYS A 509 5.94 -27.40 -0.41
CA LYS A 509 5.36 -28.43 0.46
C LYS A 509 5.36 -27.99 1.93
N LEU A 510 6.45 -27.41 2.41
CA LEU A 510 6.59 -26.90 3.77
C LEU A 510 5.56 -25.80 4.05
N PHE A 511 5.46 -24.79 3.18
CA PHE A 511 4.51 -23.69 3.38
C PHE A 511 3.04 -24.15 3.34
N LEU A 512 2.72 -25.16 2.52
CA LEU A 512 1.38 -25.77 2.52
C LEU A 512 1.09 -26.55 3.81
N GLU A 513 2.09 -27.21 4.40
CA GLU A 513 1.95 -27.85 5.71
C GLU A 513 1.75 -26.80 6.82
N CYS A 514 2.45 -25.66 6.76
CA CYS A 514 2.27 -24.54 7.70
C CYS A 514 0.85 -23.98 7.69
N LEU A 515 0.11 -24.05 6.58
CA LEU A 515 -1.29 -23.58 6.53
C LEU A 515 -2.23 -24.38 7.44
N ASN A 516 -1.89 -25.65 7.73
CA ASN A 516 -2.70 -26.54 8.56
C ASN A 516 -2.22 -26.61 10.02
N ASN A 517 -1.07 -26.00 10.33
CA ASN A 517 -0.40 -26.07 11.63
C ASN A 517 -0.40 -24.69 12.31
N ASP A 518 -1.12 -24.55 13.43
CA ASP A 518 -1.14 -23.31 14.23
C ASP A 518 0.00 -23.26 15.25
N THR A 519 1.25 -23.47 14.80
CA THR A 519 2.45 -23.32 15.63
C THR A 519 3.11 -21.97 15.39
N GLU A 520 3.85 -21.46 16.38
CA GLU A 520 4.56 -20.18 16.24
C GLU A 520 5.61 -20.23 15.13
N GLU A 521 6.29 -21.36 14.94
CA GLU A 521 7.25 -21.56 13.84
C GLU A 521 6.55 -21.48 12.48
N SER A 522 5.34 -22.03 12.38
CA SER A 522 4.55 -21.96 11.14
C SER A 522 4.14 -20.53 10.82
N LYS A 523 3.69 -19.76 11.83
CA LYS A 523 3.35 -18.33 11.66
C LYS A 523 4.56 -17.51 11.24
N GLN A 524 5.72 -17.76 11.84
CA GLN A 524 6.97 -17.08 11.52
C GLN A 524 7.41 -17.34 10.07
N LEU A 525 7.32 -18.59 9.60
CA LEU A 525 7.59 -18.93 8.20
C LEU A 525 6.60 -18.21 7.27
N LEU A 526 5.30 -18.26 7.56
CA LEU A 526 4.27 -17.57 6.76
C LEU A 526 4.51 -16.05 6.72
N ALA A 527 4.94 -15.43 7.82
CA ALA A 527 5.29 -14.01 7.87
C ALA A 527 6.50 -13.67 6.96
N MET A 528 7.50 -14.55 6.87
CA MET A 528 8.61 -14.41 5.92
C MET A 528 8.10 -14.43 4.47
N LEU A 529 7.21 -15.37 4.13
CA LEU A 529 6.61 -15.44 2.79
C LEU A 529 5.78 -14.18 2.48
N MET A 530 4.99 -13.69 3.45
CA MET A 530 4.23 -12.44 3.32
C MET A 530 5.14 -11.25 3.05
N LEU A 531 6.24 -11.11 3.79
CA LEU A 531 7.19 -10.00 3.62
C LEU A 531 7.82 -10.04 2.24
N PHE A 532 8.26 -11.22 1.81
CA PHE A 532 8.80 -11.41 0.48
C PHE A 532 7.80 -10.99 -0.60
N CYS A 533 6.55 -11.43 -0.50
CA CYS A 533 5.50 -11.10 -1.47
C CYS A 533 5.18 -9.60 -1.49
N ASP A 534 5.02 -8.98 -0.32
CA ASP A 534 4.71 -7.55 -0.22
C ASP A 534 5.84 -6.66 -0.75
N CYS A 535 7.10 -6.99 -0.43
CA CYS A 535 8.26 -6.25 -0.92
C CYS A 535 8.49 -6.48 -2.43
N SER A 536 8.40 -7.72 -2.90
CA SER A 536 8.59 -8.03 -4.33
C SER A 536 7.51 -7.40 -5.19
N ARG A 537 6.26 -7.41 -4.71
CA ARG A 537 5.15 -6.71 -5.35
C ARG A 537 5.40 -5.20 -5.43
N HIS A 538 5.82 -4.59 -4.32
CA HIS A 538 6.14 -3.16 -4.30
C HIS A 538 7.26 -2.82 -5.29
N LEU A 539 8.37 -3.56 -5.26
CA LEU A 539 9.50 -3.38 -6.17
C LEU A 539 9.07 -3.50 -7.63
N ILE A 540 8.39 -4.59 -8.00
CA ILE A 540 8.08 -4.82 -9.41
C ILE A 540 7.03 -3.83 -9.93
N THR A 541 6.20 -3.26 -9.07
CA THR A 541 5.26 -2.20 -9.47
C THR A 541 5.95 -0.87 -9.76
N ILE A 542 7.10 -0.57 -9.13
CA ILE A 542 7.88 0.66 -9.39
C ILE A 542 8.87 0.51 -10.55
N LEU A 543 9.22 -0.72 -10.92
CA LEU A 543 10.12 -1.01 -12.03
C LEU A 543 9.39 -0.93 -13.37
N ASP A 544 10.03 -0.25 -14.32
CA ASP A 544 9.56 -0.14 -15.69
C ASP A 544 9.91 -1.39 -16.51
N ASP A 545 9.41 -1.48 -17.75
CA ASP A 545 9.63 -2.68 -18.56
C ASP A 545 11.08 -2.92 -18.91
N ILE A 546 11.82 -1.84 -19.18
CA ILE A 546 13.24 -1.96 -19.54
C ILE A 546 13.99 -2.54 -18.34
N GLU A 547 13.70 -2.06 -17.14
CA GLU A 547 14.29 -2.56 -15.92
C GLU A 547 13.95 -4.03 -15.65
N VAL A 548 12.71 -4.47 -15.89
CA VAL A 548 12.27 -5.85 -15.59
C VAL A 548 12.70 -6.85 -16.65
N TYR A 549 12.53 -6.55 -17.94
CA TYR A 549 12.69 -7.52 -19.01
C TYR A 549 14.08 -7.47 -19.66
N GLU A 550 14.59 -6.27 -19.94
CA GLU A 550 15.88 -6.08 -20.59
C GLU A 550 17.05 -6.09 -19.59
N GLU A 551 16.96 -5.26 -18.55
CA GLU A 551 18.02 -5.09 -17.54
C GLU A 551 17.92 -6.17 -16.44
N GLN A 552 16.73 -6.73 -16.21
CA GLN A 552 16.43 -7.74 -15.18
C GLN A 552 16.92 -7.33 -13.79
N ILE A 553 16.54 -6.11 -13.37
CA ILE A 553 16.86 -5.55 -12.05
C ILE A 553 16.25 -6.43 -10.96
N SER A 554 17.08 -6.79 -9.98
CA SER A 554 16.81 -7.72 -8.87
C SER A 554 16.53 -9.16 -9.30
N PHE A 555 15.49 -9.42 -10.10
CA PHE A 555 15.08 -10.77 -10.48
C PHE A 555 15.34 -11.06 -11.95
N LYS A 556 15.86 -12.26 -12.22
CA LYS A 556 15.87 -12.82 -13.57
C LYS A 556 14.47 -13.27 -13.97
N LEU A 557 14.18 -13.24 -15.27
CA LEU A 557 12.90 -13.74 -15.79
C LEU A 557 12.64 -15.20 -15.40
N GLU A 558 13.68 -16.04 -15.39
CA GLU A 558 13.58 -17.43 -14.93
C GLU A 558 13.17 -17.54 -13.45
N GLU A 559 13.67 -16.64 -12.59
CA GLU A 559 13.27 -16.59 -11.19
C GLU A 559 11.79 -16.20 -11.06
N LEU A 560 11.34 -15.20 -11.83
CA LEU A 560 9.92 -14.82 -11.88
C LEU A 560 9.01 -15.98 -12.35
N VAL A 561 9.48 -16.83 -13.27
CA VAL A 561 8.77 -18.07 -13.65
C VAL A 561 8.67 -19.03 -12.47
N THR A 562 9.75 -19.23 -11.71
CA THR A 562 9.71 -20.11 -10.52
C THR A 562 8.80 -19.57 -9.42
N ILE A 563 8.87 -18.26 -9.15
CA ILE A 563 8.04 -17.57 -8.16
C ILE A 563 6.56 -17.67 -8.54
N SER A 564 6.22 -17.35 -9.79
CA SER A 564 4.83 -17.45 -10.26
C SER A 564 4.29 -18.88 -10.18
N SER A 565 5.09 -19.90 -10.48
CA SER A 565 4.68 -21.31 -10.31
C SER A 565 4.38 -21.67 -8.85
N PHE A 566 5.24 -21.23 -7.92
CA PHE A 566 5.05 -21.39 -6.49
C PHE A 566 3.74 -20.72 -6.04
N LEU A 567 3.57 -19.43 -6.35
CA LEU A 567 2.42 -18.64 -5.93
C LEU A 567 1.12 -19.17 -6.52
N ASN A 568 1.11 -19.53 -7.81
CA ASN A 568 -0.06 -20.07 -8.50
C ASN A 568 -0.52 -21.38 -7.83
N SER A 569 0.44 -22.25 -7.48
CA SER A 569 0.15 -23.49 -6.76
C SER A 569 -0.36 -23.24 -5.33
N PHE A 570 0.27 -22.32 -4.62
CA PHE A 570 -0.04 -22.01 -3.22
C PHE A 570 -1.43 -21.38 -3.08
N VAL A 571 -1.73 -20.35 -3.89
CA VAL A 571 -3.05 -19.68 -3.90
C VAL A 571 -4.16 -20.64 -4.33
N PHE A 572 -3.92 -21.46 -5.37
CA PHE A 572 -4.89 -22.48 -5.77
C PHE A 572 -5.23 -23.44 -4.62
N LYS A 573 -4.22 -23.92 -3.88
CA LYS A 573 -4.43 -24.81 -2.74
C LYS A 573 -5.19 -24.14 -1.59
N MET A 574 -4.84 -22.90 -1.25
CA MET A 574 -5.58 -22.13 -0.24
C MET A 574 -7.08 -22.03 -0.56
N ILE A 575 -7.44 -21.84 -1.83
CA ILE A 575 -8.84 -21.75 -2.25
C ILE A 575 -9.49 -23.14 -2.33
N TRP A 576 -8.84 -24.09 -2.99
CA TRP A 576 -9.42 -25.40 -3.30
C TRP A 576 -9.65 -26.26 -2.05
N ASP A 577 -8.76 -26.14 -1.07
CA ASP A 577 -8.84 -26.85 0.22
C ASP A 577 -9.73 -26.10 1.24
N GLY A 578 -10.36 -24.98 0.84
CA GLY A 578 -11.39 -24.29 1.63
C GLY A 578 -10.89 -23.30 2.70
N ILE A 579 -9.58 -23.02 2.74
CA ILE A 579 -8.95 -22.13 3.75
C ILE A 579 -9.44 -20.68 3.60
N VAL A 580 -9.61 -20.21 2.36
CA VAL A 580 -10.01 -18.82 2.07
C VAL A 580 -11.48 -18.54 2.42
N GLU A 581 -12.35 -19.56 2.37
CA GLU A 581 -13.81 -19.36 2.51
C GLU A 581 -14.20 -18.70 3.84
N ASN A 582 -13.43 -18.92 4.90
CA ASN A 582 -13.65 -18.38 6.24
C ASN A 582 -12.43 -17.62 6.79
N ALA A 583 -11.49 -17.22 5.92
CA ALA A 583 -10.24 -16.58 6.34
C ALA A 583 -10.50 -15.24 7.06
N LYS A 584 -9.84 -15.07 8.20
CA LYS A 584 -9.84 -13.84 9.01
C LYS A 584 -8.43 -13.59 9.55
N GLY A 585 -8.15 -12.34 9.92
CA GLY A 585 -6.86 -11.98 10.51
C GLY A 585 -5.68 -12.37 9.62
N GLU A 586 -4.66 -13.00 10.20
CA GLU A 586 -3.39 -13.34 9.55
C GLU A 586 -3.56 -14.22 8.30
N THR A 587 -4.51 -15.16 8.29
CA THR A 587 -4.76 -16.00 7.10
C THR A 587 -5.26 -15.18 5.90
N LEU A 588 -6.08 -14.16 6.17
CA LEU A 588 -6.58 -13.27 5.12
C LEU A 588 -5.46 -12.33 4.64
N GLU A 589 -4.64 -11.82 5.55
CA GLU A 589 -3.47 -10.99 5.21
C GLU A 589 -2.46 -11.79 4.36
N LEU A 590 -2.19 -13.04 4.74
CA LEU A 590 -1.37 -13.96 3.95
C LEU A 590 -1.92 -14.09 2.53
N PHE A 591 -3.21 -14.43 2.40
CA PHE A 591 -3.86 -14.56 1.10
C PHE A 591 -3.71 -13.28 0.27
N GLN A 592 -3.93 -12.11 0.85
CA GLN A 592 -3.79 -10.82 0.16
C GLN A 592 -2.36 -10.58 -0.35
N SER A 593 -1.35 -10.90 0.45
CA SER A 593 0.06 -10.76 0.04
C SER A 593 0.42 -11.72 -1.11
N VAL A 594 0.10 -13.02 -0.99
CA VAL A 594 0.46 -14.01 -2.01
C VAL A 594 -0.36 -13.86 -3.29
N HIS A 595 -1.67 -13.62 -3.18
CA HIS A 595 -2.55 -13.37 -4.32
C HIS A 595 -2.18 -12.07 -5.02
N GLY A 596 -1.91 -11.02 -4.25
CA GLY A 596 -1.51 -9.75 -4.81
C GLY A 596 -0.23 -9.83 -5.62
N TRP A 597 0.75 -10.61 -5.15
CA TRP A 597 1.99 -10.79 -5.89
C TRP A 597 1.80 -11.68 -7.13
N LEU A 598 1.01 -12.75 -7.02
CA LEU A 598 0.63 -13.61 -8.15
C LEU A 598 0.01 -12.81 -9.29
N MET A 599 -0.95 -11.93 -8.96
CA MET A 599 -1.70 -11.17 -9.97
C MET A 599 -0.84 -10.13 -10.68
N VAL A 600 0.10 -9.46 -9.99
CA VAL A 600 1.03 -8.54 -10.67
C VAL A 600 1.89 -9.30 -11.70
N LEU A 601 2.39 -10.48 -11.35
CA LEU A 601 3.16 -11.31 -12.30
C LEU A 601 2.30 -11.78 -13.48
N TYR A 602 1.07 -12.22 -13.22
CA TYR A 602 0.14 -12.66 -14.26
C TYR A 602 -0.25 -11.52 -15.21
N GLU A 603 -0.56 -10.32 -14.68
CA GLU A 603 -0.92 -9.17 -15.50
C GLU A 603 0.25 -8.71 -16.36
N ARG A 604 1.48 -8.70 -15.83
CA ARG A 604 2.69 -8.42 -16.63
C ARG A 604 2.93 -9.48 -17.72
N ASP A 605 2.78 -10.77 -17.41
CA ASP A 605 2.92 -11.84 -18.41
C ASP A 605 1.86 -11.75 -19.52
N CYS A 606 0.62 -11.34 -19.19
CA CYS A 606 -0.43 -11.10 -20.17
C CYS A 606 -0.08 -9.97 -21.15
N ARG A 607 0.66 -8.95 -20.69
CA ARG A 607 1.07 -7.80 -21.48
C ARG A 607 2.32 -8.10 -22.31
N ARG A 608 3.34 -8.68 -21.66
CA ARG A 608 4.59 -9.14 -22.28
C ARG A 608 5.01 -10.48 -21.67
N ARG A 609 4.77 -11.53 -22.45
CA ARG A 609 4.98 -12.92 -22.06
C ARG A 609 6.45 -13.18 -21.71
N PHE A 610 6.69 -13.76 -20.54
CA PHE A 610 7.97 -14.29 -20.09
C PHE A 610 7.85 -15.75 -19.61
N THR A 611 6.63 -16.28 -19.48
CA THR A 611 6.38 -17.66 -19.07
C THR A 611 6.15 -18.62 -20.25
N PRO A 612 6.45 -19.93 -20.09
CA PRO A 612 6.13 -20.96 -21.08
C PRO A 612 4.62 -21.14 -21.35
N GLU A 613 4.28 -21.94 -22.35
CA GLU A 613 2.89 -22.36 -22.60
C GLU A 613 2.33 -23.16 -21.42
N ASP A 614 1.04 -22.94 -21.15
CA ASP A 614 0.28 -23.58 -20.08
C ASP A 614 0.81 -23.39 -18.64
N HIS A 615 1.77 -22.48 -18.43
CA HIS A 615 2.38 -22.21 -17.12
C HIS A 615 1.35 -21.91 -16.01
N TRP A 616 0.34 -21.13 -16.37
CA TRP A 616 -0.72 -20.71 -15.43
C TRP A 616 -1.77 -21.78 -15.17
N LEU A 617 -1.87 -22.81 -16.01
CA LEU A 617 -2.93 -23.82 -15.92
C LEU A 617 -2.67 -24.83 -14.79
N ARG A 618 -3.75 -25.21 -14.10
CA ARG A 618 -3.70 -26.22 -13.03
C ARG A 618 -4.08 -27.60 -13.55
N LYS A 619 -3.08 -28.45 -13.76
CA LYS A 619 -3.24 -29.83 -14.25
C LYS A 619 -4.08 -30.72 -13.32
N ASP A 620 -4.10 -30.38 -12.04
CA ASP A 620 -4.90 -31.04 -11.00
C ASP A 620 -6.38 -30.63 -11.00
N LEU A 621 -6.75 -29.56 -11.72
CA LEU A 621 -8.14 -29.11 -11.84
C LEU A 621 -8.78 -29.63 -13.13
N LYS A 622 -9.59 -30.67 -13.03
CA LYS A 622 -10.43 -31.13 -14.16
C LYS A 622 -11.59 -30.15 -14.39
N PRO A 623 -11.77 -29.59 -15.60
CA PRO A 623 -12.85 -28.64 -15.86
C PRO A 623 -14.26 -29.18 -15.59
N SER A 624 -14.50 -30.47 -15.83
CA SER A 624 -15.79 -31.12 -15.53
C SER A 624 -16.14 -31.10 -14.04
N VAL A 625 -15.13 -31.29 -13.17
CA VAL A 625 -15.31 -31.23 -11.72
C VAL A 625 -15.61 -29.79 -11.30
N LEU A 626 -14.88 -28.81 -11.85
CA LEU A 626 -15.16 -27.41 -11.58
C LEU A 626 -16.59 -27.02 -11.97
N PHE A 627 -17.06 -27.44 -13.14
CA PHE A 627 -18.39 -27.08 -13.63
C PHE A 627 -19.47 -27.70 -12.75
N GLN A 628 -19.29 -28.95 -12.34
CA GLN A 628 -20.19 -29.61 -11.40
C GLN A 628 -20.24 -28.91 -10.03
N GLU A 629 -19.10 -28.43 -9.54
CA GLU A 629 -19.03 -27.68 -8.28
C GLU A 629 -19.70 -26.31 -8.40
N LEU A 630 -19.59 -25.64 -9.54
CA LEU A 630 -20.30 -24.38 -9.84
C LEU A 630 -21.81 -24.58 -9.93
N ASP A 631 -22.28 -25.64 -10.60
CA ASP A 631 -23.71 -25.97 -10.66
C ASP A 631 -24.30 -26.32 -9.29
N ARG A 632 -23.44 -26.72 -8.33
CA ARG A 632 -23.80 -26.96 -6.92
C ARG A 632 -23.55 -25.76 -6.01
N ASP A 633 -23.25 -24.59 -6.56
CA ASP A 633 -22.98 -23.34 -5.83
C ASP A 633 -21.90 -23.48 -4.74
N ARG A 634 -20.86 -24.28 -4.99
CA ARG A 634 -19.75 -24.46 -4.04
C ARG A 634 -18.84 -23.23 -4.01
N LYS A 635 -18.63 -22.66 -2.82
CA LYS A 635 -17.85 -21.44 -2.60
C LYS A 635 -16.44 -21.50 -3.19
N ARG A 636 -15.65 -22.55 -2.93
CA ARG A 636 -14.30 -22.72 -3.54
C ARG A 636 -14.26 -22.54 -5.06
N ALA A 637 -15.27 -23.03 -5.78
CA ALA A 637 -15.33 -22.91 -7.23
C ALA A 637 -15.64 -21.47 -7.67
N GLN A 638 -16.53 -20.78 -6.94
CA GLN A 638 -16.80 -19.36 -7.13
C GLN A 638 -15.55 -18.51 -6.83
N LEU A 639 -14.81 -18.83 -5.77
CA LEU A 639 -13.57 -18.14 -5.40
C LEU A 639 -12.46 -18.34 -6.43
N ILE A 640 -12.34 -19.52 -7.06
CA ILE A 640 -11.41 -19.72 -8.18
C ILE A 640 -11.73 -18.77 -9.33
N LEU A 641 -13.00 -18.69 -9.75
CA LEU A 641 -13.41 -17.77 -10.81
C LEU A 641 -13.19 -16.31 -10.44
N GLN A 642 -13.33 -15.97 -9.16
CA GLN A 642 -13.16 -14.61 -8.66
C GLN A 642 -11.69 -14.18 -8.58
N TYR A 643 -10.80 -15.03 -8.07
CA TYR A 643 -9.43 -14.64 -7.72
C TYR A 643 -8.37 -15.13 -8.70
N ILE A 644 -8.52 -16.32 -9.27
CA ILE A 644 -7.50 -16.96 -10.13
C ILE A 644 -8.11 -17.65 -11.36
N PRO A 645 -8.98 -17.00 -12.15
CA PRO A 645 -9.64 -17.66 -13.29
C PRO A 645 -8.64 -18.17 -14.35
N HIS A 646 -7.44 -17.60 -14.42
CA HIS A 646 -6.36 -17.98 -15.33
C HIS A 646 -5.87 -19.43 -15.17
N VAL A 647 -6.18 -20.08 -14.05
CA VAL A 647 -5.88 -21.50 -13.84
C VAL A 647 -6.70 -22.45 -14.70
N ILE A 648 -7.79 -21.93 -15.27
CA ILE A 648 -8.72 -22.66 -16.12
C ILE A 648 -8.39 -22.37 -17.59
N PRO A 649 -8.31 -23.40 -18.45
CA PRO A 649 -8.09 -23.20 -19.88
C PRO A 649 -9.07 -22.20 -20.48
N HIS A 650 -8.57 -21.31 -21.35
CA HIS A 650 -9.36 -20.27 -22.00
C HIS A 650 -10.65 -20.82 -22.65
N LYS A 651 -10.52 -21.92 -23.40
CA LYS A 651 -11.65 -22.62 -24.04
C LYS A 651 -12.77 -22.97 -23.04
N ASN A 652 -12.42 -23.46 -21.86
CA ASN A 652 -13.38 -23.84 -20.83
C ASN A 652 -14.04 -22.61 -20.18
N ARG A 653 -13.32 -21.50 -20.03
CA ARG A 653 -13.92 -20.23 -19.57
C ARG A 653 -14.89 -19.64 -20.59
N VAL A 654 -14.58 -19.73 -21.89
CA VAL A 654 -15.54 -19.36 -22.95
C VAL A 654 -16.79 -20.24 -22.91
N LEU A 655 -16.66 -21.56 -22.68
CA LEU A 655 -17.81 -22.44 -22.49
C LEU A 655 -18.65 -22.05 -21.26
N LEU A 656 -18.01 -21.77 -20.12
CA LEU A 656 -18.70 -21.26 -18.93
C LEU A 656 -19.48 -19.98 -19.22
N PHE A 657 -18.85 -19.02 -19.89
CA PHE A 657 -19.48 -17.77 -20.30
C PHE A 657 -20.75 -18.04 -21.12
N ARG A 658 -20.66 -18.90 -22.14
CA ARG A 658 -21.81 -19.26 -22.98
C ARG A 658 -22.92 -19.93 -22.19
N THR A 659 -22.59 -20.83 -21.27
CA THR A 659 -23.57 -21.47 -20.37
C THR A 659 -24.29 -20.44 -19.49
N MET A 660 -23.56 -19.46 -18.94
CA MET A 660 -24.17 -18.39 -18.13
C MET A 660 -25.14 -17.52 -18.94
N VAL A 661 -24.77 -17.18 -20.18
CA VAL A 661 -25.64 -16.45 -21.12
C VAL A 661 -26.89 -17.27 -21.44
N THR A 662 -26.75 -18.56 -21.75
CA THR A 662 -27.89 -19.46 -22.05
C THR A 662 -28.84 -19.56 -20.86
N LYS A 663 -28.33 -19.80 -19.64
CA LYS A 663 -29.15 -19.83 -18.41
C LYS A 663 -29.89 -18.51 -18.20
N GLU A 664 -29.29 -17.37 -18.55
CA GLU A 664 -29.99 -16.09 -18.49
C GLU A 664 -31.09 -15.97 -19.55
N LYS A 665 -30.83 -16.36 -20.80
CA LYS A 665 -31.84 -16.38 -21.86
C LYS A 665 -33.03 -17.27 -21.47
N GLU A 666 -32.78 -18.43 -20.87
CA GLU A 666 -33.82 -19.32 -20.34
C GLU A 666 -34.63 -18.63 -19.24
N LYS A 667 -33.96 -18.01 -18.27
CA LYS A 667 -34.62 -17.26 -17.18
C LYS A 667 -35.48 -16.10 -17.69
N LEU A 668 -35.06 -15.46 -18.78
CA LEU A 668 -35.80 -14.37 -19.42
C LEU A 668 -36.87 -14.85 -20.42
N GLY A 669 -37.02 -16.16 -20.65
CA GLY A 669 -37.98 -16.68 -21.62
C GLY A 669 -37.63 -16.36 -23.09
N LEU A 670 -36.35 -16.17 -23.39
CA LEU A 670 -35.85 -15.78 -24.72
C LEU A 670 -35.38 -16.97 -25.59
N VAL A 671 -35.54 -18.20 -25.09
CA VAL A 671 -35.15 -19.41 -25.83
C VAL A 671 -36.33 -19.88 -26.68
N GLU A 672 -36.10 -20.06 -27.98
CA GLU A 672 -37.08 -20.58 -28.93
C GLU A 672 -37.45 -22.04 -28.59
N THR A 673 -38.52 -22.23 -27.83
CA THR A 673 -39.04 -23.56 -27.51
C THR A 673 -40.25 -23.95 -28.36
N SER A 674 -40.81 -23.05 -29.17
CA SER A 674 -41.91 -23.29 -30.12
C SER A 674 -42.05 -22.07 -31.06
N SER A 675 -42.66 -22.26 -32.24
CA SER A 675 -42.72 -21.33 -33.40
C SER A 675 -43.35 -19.93 -33.18
N ALA A 676 -43.56 -19.51 -31.94
CA ALA A 676 -43.99 -18.18 -31.56
C ALA A 676 -43.16 -17.71 -30.35
N SER A 677 -42.01 -17.08 -30.61
CA SER A 677 -41.28 -16.34 -29.59
C SER A 677 -41.99 -14.98 -29.36
N PRO A 678 -42.53 -14.69 -28.16
CA PRO A 678 -43.32 -13.47 -27.94
C PRO A 678 -42.48 -12.17 -27.90
N HIS A 679 -41.16 -12.25 -28.10
CA HIS A 679 -40.23 -11.13 -27.87
C HIS A 679 -39.27 -10.88 -29.05
N VAL A 680 -39.77 -11.00 -30.27
CA VAL A 680 -39.04 -10.59 -31.47
C VAL A 680 -39.20 -9.08 -31.68
N THR A 681 -38.10 -8.35 -31.71
CA THR A 681 -38.09 -6.91 -32.02
C THR A 681 -37.78 -6.71 -33.50
N HIS A 682 -38.67 -6.05 -34.23
CA HIS A 682 -38.45 -5.70 -35.64
C HIS A 682 -37.94 -4.26 -35.77
N ILE A 683 -36.87 -4.06 -36.54
CA ILE A 683 -36.34 -2.73 -36.88
C ILE A 683 -36.23 -2.57 -38.40
N THR A 684 -36.53 -1.36 -38.88
CA THR A 684 -36.52 -1.03 -40.32
C THR A 684 -35.38 -0.06 -40.61
N ILE A 685 -34.46 -0.42 -41.50
CA ILE A 685 -33.19 0.28 -41.67
C ILE A 685 -32.98 0.65 -43.14
N ARG A 686 -32.59 1.90 -43.42
CA ARG A 686 -32.08 2.29 -44.73
C ARG A 686 -30.59 2.03 -44.82
N ARG A 687 -30.11 1.32 -45.85
CA ARG A 687 -28.66 1.07 -46.05
C ARG A 687 -27.84 2.37 -46.06
N SER A 688 -28.41 3.45 -46.63
CA SER A 688 -27.81 4.78 -46.69
C SER A 688 -27.67 5.48 -45.33
N ARG A 689 -28.48 5.11 -44.32
CA ARG A 689 -28.60 5.75 -43.00
C ARG A 689 -28.64 4.74 -41.86
N MET A 690 -27.82 3.68 -41.96
CA MET A 690 -27.85 2.58 -41.00
C MET A 690 -27.55 3.03 -39.58
N LEU A 691 -26.62 3.96 -39.41
CA LEU A 691 -26.20 4.42 -38.09
C LEU A 691 -27.33 5.20 -37.41
N GLU A 692 -27.93 6.14 -38.12
CA GLU A 692 -29.01 7.00 -37.62
C GLU A 692 -30.27 6.18 -37.33
N ASP A 693 -30.72 5.37 -38.29
CA ASP A 693 -31.93 4.55 -38.14
C ASP A 693 -31.75 3.50 -37.02
N GLY A 694 -30.57 2.89 -36.96
CA GLY A 694 -30.20 1.93 -35.92
C GLY A 694 -30.14 2.57 -34.54
N TYR A 695 -29.52 3.75 -34.44
CA TYR A 695 -29.44 4.51 -33.19
C TYR A 695 -30.83 4.89 -32.66
N GLU A 696 -31.69 5.48 -33.50
CA GLU A 696 -33.02 5.94 -33.09
C GLU A 696 -33.89 4.78 -32.57
N GLN A 697 -33.90 3.65 -33.29
CA GLN A 697 -34.76 2.51 -32.94
C GLN A 697 -34.23 1.68 -31.77
N LEU A 698 -32.91 1.43 -31.70
CA LEU A 698 -32.35 0.51 -30.70
C LEU A 698 -32.00 1.19 -29.38
N ARG A 699 -31.70 2.50 -29.37
CA ARG A 699 -31.41 3.24 -28.14
C ARG A 699 -32.56 3.15 -27.14
N GLN A 700 -33.80 3.28 -27.63
CA GLN A 700 -35.01 3.32 -26.81
C GLN A 700 -35.44 1.94 -26.27
N LEU A 701 -34.86 0.85 -26.77
CA LEU A 701 -35.22 -0.50 -26.32
C LEU A 701 -34.83 -0.74 -24.86
N SER A 702 -35.75 -1.37 -24.14
CA SER A 702 -35.48 -1.91 -22.80
C SER A 702 -34.36 -2.96 -22.84
N GLN A 703 -33.71 -3.20 -21.70
CA GLN A 703 -32.68 -4.23 -21.58
C GLN A 703 -33.21 -5.62 -21.98
N HIS A 704 -34.47 -5.91 -21.65
CA HIS A 704 -35.11 -7.18 -21.99
C HIS A 704 -35.29 -7.33 -23.51
N ALA A 705 -35.88 -6.32 -24.18
CA ALA A 705 -36.06 -6.34 -25.63
C ALA A 705 -34.71 -6.39 -26.37
N MET A 706 -33.71 -5.65 -25.88
CA MET A 706 -32.36 -5.66 -26.45
C MET A 706 -31.68 -7.03 -26.35
N LYS A 707 -31.94 -7.80 -25.28
CA LYS A 707 -31.42 -9.18 -25.12
C LYS A 707 -32.18 -10.21 -25.96
N GLY A 708 -33.42 -9.92 -26.35
CA GLY A 708 -34.24 -10.75 -27.23
C GLY A 708 -33.76 -10.80 -28.67
N VAL A 709 -34.51 -11.51 -29.53
CA VAL A 709 -34.19 -11.64 -30.95
C VAL A 709 -34.54 -10.33 -31.66
N ILE A 710 -33.58 -9.77 -32.39
CA ILE A 710 -33.78 -8.56 -33.20
C ILE A 710 -33.79 -8.99 -34.67
N ARG A 711 -34.82 -8.59 -35.42
CA ARG A 711 -34.94 -8.81 -36.85
C ARG A 711 -34.84 -7.48 -37.58
N VAL A 712 -33.94 -7.42 -38.55
CA VAL A 712 -33.69 -6.23 -39.35
C VAL A 712 -34.41 -6.37 -40.68
N LYS A 713 -35.05 -5.29 -41.13
CA LYS A 713 -35.67 -5.17 -42.45
C LYS A 713 -34.99 -4.02 -43.19
N PHE A 714 -34.30 -4.31 -44.28
CA PHE A 714 -33.69 -3.27 -45.11
C PHE A 714 -34.69 -2.69 -46.10
N VAL A 715 -34.73 -1.36 -46.19
CA VAL A 715 -35.53 -0.61 -47.14
C VAL A 715 -34.64 0.38 -47.89
N ASN A 716 -34.98 0.68 -49.14
CA ASN A 716 -34.30 1.74 -49.88
C ASN A 716 -34.72 3.14 -49.39
N ASP A 717 -34.12 4.20 -49.96
CA ASP A 717 -34.44 5.59 -49.59
C ASP A 717 -35.90 6.00 -49.86
N LEU A 718 -36.62 5.24 -50.70
CA LEU A 718 -38.05 5.42 -50.99
C LEU A 718 -38.95 4.60 -50.05
N GLY A 719 -38.37 3.86 -49.10
CA GLY A 719 -39.10 3.02 -48.13
C GLY A 719 -39.60 1.69 -48.70
N VAL A 720 -39.12 1.28 -49.88
CA VAL A 720 -39.48 0.01 -50.51
C VAL A 720 -38.54 -1.08 -50.02
N ASP A 721 -39.11 -2.24 -49.70
CA ASP A 721 -38.38 -3.42 -49.24
C ASP A 721 -37.34 -3.86 -50.26
N GLU A 722 -36.11 -4.11 -49.80
CA GLU A 722 -35.10 -4.76 -50.64
C GLU A 722 -35.53 -6.21 -50.96
N ALA A 723 -35.66 -6.52 -52.24
CA ALA A 723 -36.02 -7.86 -52.70
C ALA A 723 -34.93 -8.88 -52.33
N GLY A 724 -35.33 -10.10 -51.96
CA GLY A 724 -34.39 -11.22 -51.70
C GLY A 724 -33.90 -11.36 -50.27
N ILE A 725 -34.35 -10.51 -49.33
CA ILE A 725 -33.91 -10.55 -47.92
C ILE A 725 -34.94 -11.29 -47.06
N ASP A 726 -34.53 -12.46 -46.54
CA ASP A 726 -35.37 -13.38 -45.78
C ASP A 726 -35.80 -12.77 -44.43
N GLN A 727 -37.04 -13.03 -44.01
CA GLN A 727 -37.66 -12.44 -42.80
C GLN A 727 -37.03 -12.90 -41.47
N ASP A 728 -35.98 -13.73 -41.52
CA ASP A 728 -35.43 -14.44 -40.36
C ASP A 728 -34.03 -13.99 -39.88
N GLY A 729 -33.37 -12.97 -40.46
CA GLY A 729 -32.29 -12.29 -39.71
C GLY A 729 -31.04 -11.82 -40.44
N VAL A 730 -31.13 -10.64 -41.07
CA VAL A 730 -29.98 -9.78 -41.43
C VAL A 730 -29.41 -8.98 -40.24
N PHE A 731 -29.72 -9.37 -39.01
CA PHE A 731 -29.22 -8.69 -37.80
C PHE A 731 -27.70 -8.75 -37.68
N LYS A 732 -27.07 -9.86 -38.08
CA LYS A 732 -25.61 -10.02 -38.00
C LYS A 732 -24.89 -9.04 -38.93
N GLU A 733 -25.31 -8.96 -40.19
CA GLU A 733 -24.78 -8.00 -41.18
C GLU A 733 -24.93 -6.57 -40.67
N PHE A 734 -26.15 -6.20 -40.29
CA PHE A 734 -26.45 -4.88 -39.73
C PHE A 734 -25.58 -4.52 -38.52
N LEU A 735 -25.41 -5.46 -37.57
CA LEU A 735 -24.63 -5.23 -36.37
C LEU A 735 -23.14 -5.03 -36.69
N GLU A 736 -22.59 -5.84 -37.59
CA GLU A 736 -21.20 -5.73 -38.02
C GLU A 736 -20.95 -4.43 -38.79
N GLU A 737 -21.85 -4.01 -39.68
CA GLU A 737 -21.72 -2.76 -40.44
C GLU A 737 -21.81 -1.52 -39.54
N ILE A 738 -22.78 -1.48 -38.61
CA ILE A 738 -22.86 -0.39 -37.64
C ILE A 738 -21.60 -0.31 -36.80
N ILE A 739 -21.16 -1.45 -36.25
CA ILE A 739 -19.95 -1.52 -35.41
C ILE A 739 -18.73 -1.03 -36.20
N LYS A 740 -18.56 -1.50 -37.45
CA LYS A 740 -17.48 -1.03 -38.31
C LYS A 740 -17.55 0.48 -38.55
N ARG A 741 -18.74 1.03 -38.75
CA ARG A 741 -18.94 2.46 -39.02
C ARG A 741 -18.63 3.33 -37.81
N VAL A 742 -19.10 2.97 -36.61
CA VAL A 742 -18.87 3.77 -35.38
C VAL A 742 -17.42 3.75 -34.90
N PHE A 743 -16.68 2.69 -35.20
CA PHE A 743 -15.25 2.58 -34.88
C PHE A 743 -14.33 3.21 -35.92
N ASP A 744 -14.87 3.76 -37.01
CA ASP A 744 -14.12 4.52 -38.01
C ASP A 744 -13.53 5.80 -37.37
N PRO A 745 -12.19 5.96 -37.33
CA PRO A 745 -11.56 7.16 -36.77
C PRO A 745 -12.00 8.46 -37.46
N ALA A 746 -12.50 8.40 -38.70
CA ALA A 746 -13.00 9.57 -39.42
C ALA A 746 -14.23 10.20 -38.74
N LEU A 747 -15.00 9.43 -37.96
CA LEU A 747 -16.12 9.97 -37.16
C LEU A 747 -15.65 10.67 -35.87
N ASN A 748 -14.37 10.57 -35.49
CA ASN A 748 -13.80 11.13 -34.26
C ASN A 748 -14.52 10.70 -32.96
N LEU A 749 -15.22 9.56 -32.96
CA LEU A 749 -15.65 8.89 -31.73
C LEU A 749 -14.48 8.07 -31.16
N PHE A 750 -13.72 7.39 -32.01
CA PHE A 750 -12.54 6.62 -31.62
C PHE A 750 -11.29 7.16 -32.31
N LYS A 751 -10.14 6.92 -31.71
CA LYS A 751 -8.81 7.26 -32.21
C LYS A 751 -7.93 6.01 -32.17
N THR A 752 -6.92 5.97 -33.03
CA THR A 752 -5.93 4.90 -33.09
C THR A 752 -4.68 5.23 -32.26
N THR A 753 -4.07 4.22 -31.65
CA THR A 753 -2.79 4.34 -30.94
C THR A 753 -1.64 4.55 -31.92
N SER A 754 -0.54 5.12 -31.42
CA SER A 754 0.67 5.33 -32.22
C SER A 754 1.40 4.00 -32.42
N GLY A 755 1.33 3.41 -33.62
CA GLY A 755 2.07 2.21 -34.01
C GLY A 755 1.19 1.01 -34.40
N ASP A 756 0.35 0.53 -33.48
CA ASP A 756 -0.43 -0.71 -33.64
C ASP A 756 -1.87 -0.49 -34.17
N GLU A 757 -2.23 0.75 -34.52
CA GLU A 757 -3.56 1.15 -35.00
C GLU A 757 -4.74 0.67 -34.12
N ARG A 758 -4.53 0.54 -32.81
CA ARG A 758 -5.56 0.05 -31.90
C ARG A 758 -6.51 1.16 -31.45
N LEU A 759 -7.78 0.83 -31.32
CA LEU A 759 -8.85 1.80 -31.06
C LEU A 759 -9.05 2.08 -29.57
N TYR A 760 -9.23 3.36 -29.24
CA TYR A 760 -9.66 3.85 -27.94
C TYR A 760 -10.55 5.09 -28.11
N PRO A 761 -11.38 5.47 -27.11
CA PRO A 761 -12.23 6.65 -27.21
C PRO A 761 -11.44 7.93 -27.52
N SER A 762 -11.93 8.75 -28.44
CA SER A 762 -11.30 10.03 -28.77
C SER A 762 -11.48 11.03 -27.62
N PRO A 763 -10.42 11.65 -27.09
CA PRO A 763 -10.51 12.70 -26.09
C PRO A 763 -11.33 13.92 -26.56
N THR A 764 -11.34 14.17 -27.88
CA THR A 764 -12.04 15.31 -28.52
C THR A 764 -13.41 14.95 -29.07
N SER A 765 -13.96 13.79 -28.70
CA SER A 765 -15.30 13.36 -29.14
C SER A 765 -16.44 14.29 -28.72
N TYR A 766 -16.22 15.18 -27.73
CA TYR A 766 -17.19 16.21 -27.31
C TYR A 766 -17.55 17.23 -28.40
N ILE A 767 -16.86 17.20 -29.55
CA ILE A 767 -17.27 17.95 -30.75
C ILE A 767 -18.67 17.53 -31.22
N HIS A 768 -19.07 16.28 -30.96
CA HIS A 768 -20.45 15.83 -31.20
C HIS A 768 -21.32 16.16 -29.99
N GLU A 769 -22.45 16.85 -30.18
CA GLU A 769 -23.35 17.24 -29.09
C GLU A 769 -23.83 16.05 -28.23
N ASN A 770 -24.09 14.90 -28.85
CA ASN A 770 -24.61 13.69 -28.20
C ASN A 770 -23.56 12.57 -28.06
N TYR A 771 -22.27 12.91 -27.99
CA TYR A 771 -21.18 11.94 -27.98
C TYR A 771 -21.31 10.86 -26.89
N LEU A 772 -21.73 11.23 -25.67
CA LEU A 772 -21.89 10.28 -24.57
C LEU A 772 -22.99 9.25 -24.85
N GLN A 773 -24.13 9.69 -25.39
CA GLN A 773 -25.23 8.80 -25.75
C GLN A 773 -24.84 7.89 -26.92
N LEU A 774 -24.00 8.37 -27.84
CA LEU A 774 -23.41 7.54 -28.89
C LEU A 774 -22.48 6.48 -28.29
N PHE A 775 -21.57 6.82 -27.36
CA PHE A 775 -20.73 5.83 -26.68
C PHE A 775 -21.55 4.77 -25.93
N GLU A 776 -22.60 5.19 -25.21
CA GLU A 776 -23.51 4.25 -24.54
C GLU A 776 -24.19 3.31 -25.54
N PHE A 777 -24.66 3.83 -26.68
CA PHE A 777 -25.21 3.02 -27.75
C PHE A 777 -24.19 2.03 -28.33
N VAL A 778 -22.98 2.47 -28.63
CA VAL A 778 -21.88 1.61 -29.12
C VAL A 778 -21.57 0.52 -28.11
N GLY A 779 -21.50 0.87 -26.82
CA GLY A 779 -21.33 -0.11 -25.74
C GLY A 779 -22.44 -1.16 -25.72
N LYS A 780 -23.70 -0.74 -25.91
CA LYS A 780 -24.86 -1.64 -25.98
C LYS A 780 -24.78 -2.59 -27.17
N MET A 781 -24.37 -2.09 -28.35
CA MET A 781 -24.18 -2.90 -29.56
C MET A 781 -23.04 -3.90 -29.40
N LEU A 782 -21.90 -3.47 -28.86
CA LEU A 782 -20.77 -4.35 -28.57
C LEU A 782 -21.15 -5.44 -27.55
N GLY A 783 -21.87 -5.07 -26.49
CA GLY A 783 -22.40 -6.01 -25.50
C GLY A 783 -23.37 -7.01 -26.13
N LYS A 784 -24.22 -6.56 -27.06
CA LYS A 784 -25.12 -7.45 -27.83
C LYS A 784 -24.36 -8.42 -28.72
N ALA A 785 -23.32 -7.98 -29.43
CA ALA A 785 -22.47 -8.85 -30.24
C ALA A 785 -21.87 -9.98 -29.39
N VAL A 786 -21.26 -9.62 -28.25
CA VAL A 786 -20.68 -10.61 -27.32
C VAL A 786 -21.75 -11.55 -26.75
N TYR A 787 -22.93 -11.04 -26.41
CA TYR A 787 -24.06 -11.82 -25.87
C TYR A 787 -24.55 -12.87 -26.87
N GLU A 788 -24.71 -12.51 -28.14
CA GLU A 788 -25.11 -13.44 -29.20
C GLU A 788 -23.98 -14.36 -29.67
N GLY A 789 -22.73 -13.99 -29.39
CA GLY A 789 -21.56 -14.70 -29.91
C GLY A 789 -21.25 -14.36 -31.35
N ILE A 790 -21.63 -13.16 -31.76
CA ILE A 790 -21.22 -12.54 -33.00
C ILE A 790 -19.86 -11.89 -32.76
N VAL A 791 -18.90 -12.24 -33.60
CA VAL A 791 -17.53 -11.75 -33.53
C VAL A 791 -17.40 -10.50 -34.39
N VAL A 792 -16.74 -9.47 -33.87
CA VAL A 792 -16.54 -8.19 -34.56
C VAL A 792 -15.06 -7.81 -34.64
N ASP A 793 -14.60 -7.47 -35.83
CA ASP A 793 -13.19 -7.15 -36.11
C ASP A 793 -12.86 -5.71 -35.68
N VAL A 794 -12.63 -5.53 -34.36
CA VAL A 794 -12.37 -4.22 -33.74
C VAL A 794 -11.17 -4.35 -32.80
N PRO A 795 -9.96 -3.97 -33.23
CA PRO A 795 -8.76 -4.10 -32.41
C PRO A 795 -8.70 -2.98 -31.37
N PHE A 796 -9.04 -3.28 -30.11
CA PHE A 796 -9.01 -2.29 -29.04
C PHE A 796 -7.63 -2.15 -28.41
N ALA A 797 -7.33 -0.94 -27.92
CA ALA A 797 -6.14 -0.69 -27.13
C ALA A 797 -6.23 -1.44 -25.78
N SER A 798 -5.11 -1.99 -25.32
CA SER A 798 -5.03 -2.79 -24.08
C SER A 798 -5.56 -2.02 -22.87
N PHE A 799 -5.07 -0.79 -22.66
CA PHE A 799 -5.49 0.07 -21.55
C PHE A 799 -7.00 0.39 -21.55
N PHE A 800 -7.64 0.40 -22.71
CA PHE A 800 -9.09 0.63 -22.83
C PHE A 800 -9.88 -0.63 -22.44
N LEU A 801 -9.45 -1.81 -22.90
CA LEU A 801 -10.05 -3.08 -22.48
C LEU A 801 -9.88 -3.34 -20.98
N SER A 802 -8.75 -2.96 -20.39
CA SER A 802 -8.53 -3.00 -18.95
C SER A 802 -9.53 -2.11 -18.18
N GLN A 803 -9.97 -1.00 -18.79
CA GLN A 803 -11.05 -0.17 -18.25
C GLN A 803 -12.42 -0.84 -18.35
N LEU A 804 -12.72 -1.48 -19.49
CA LEU A 804 -13.96 -2.21 -19.72
C LEU A 804 -14.16 -3.35 -18.69
N LEU A 805 -13.08 -4.10 -18.40
CA LEU A 805 -13.04 -5.13 -17.35
C LEU A 805 -13.20 -4.57 -15.93
N GLY A 806 -12.94 -3.27 -15.73
CA GLY A 806 -12.85 -2.64 -14.42
C GLY A 806 -11.52 -2.87 -13.70
N HIS A 807 -10.51 -3.40 -14.39
CA HIS A 807 -9.18 -3.66 -13.85
C HIS A 807 -8.37 -2.38 -13.63
N HIS A 808 -8.71 -1.27 -14.27
CA HIS A 808 -8.05 0.02 -14.02
C HIS A 808 -8.15 0.55 -12.58
N HIS A 809 -9.09 0.02 -11.78
CA HIS A 809 -9.18 0.28 -10.33
C HIS A 809 -8.52 -0.82 -9.49
N SER A 810 -7.98 -1.86 -10.13
CA SER A 810 -7.22 -2.89 -9.47
C SER A 810 -5.97 -2.27 -8.86
N VAL A 811 -5.61 -2.73 -7.66
CA VAL A 811 -4.36 -2.37 -6.99
C VAL A 811 -3.14 -2.82 -7.83
N PHE A 812 -3.33 -3.73 -8.78
CA PHE A 812 -2.27 -4.30 -9.63
C PHE A 812 -2.07 -3.53 -10.94
N TYR A 813 -2.99 -2.63 -11.30
CA TYR A 813 -2.93 -1.90 -12.56
C TYR A 813 -1.92 -0.75 -12.50
N SER A 814 -0.87 -0.82 -13.33
CA SER A 814 0.08 0.27 -13.53
C SER A 814 -0.25 1.01 -14.83
N SER A 815 -0.58 2.30 -14.70
CA SER A 815 -0.72 3.15 -15.87
C SER A 815 0.60 3.25 -16.65
N VAL A 816 1.73 3.36 -15.95
CA VAL A 816 3.04 3.51 -16.60
C VAL A 816 3.38 2.30 -17.49
N ASP A 817 2.98 1.10 -17.06
CA ASP A 817 3.19 -0.16 -17.78
C ASP A 817 2.37 -0.27 -19.08
N GLU A 818 1.17 0.30 -19.10
CA GLU A 818 0.29 0.29 -20.27
C GLU A 818 0.62 1.42 -21.25
N LEU A 819 1.34 2.45 -20.81
CA LEU A 819 1.64 3.64 -21.60
C LEU A 819 2.35 3.35 -22.93
N PRO A 820 3.30 2.38 -23.03
CA PRO A 820 3.87 2.00 -24.32
C PRO A 820 2.83 1.55 -25.36
N SER A 821 1.70 0.98 -24.93
CA SER A 821 0.62 0.54 -25.82
C SER A 821 -0.23 1.69 -26.36
N LEU A 822 -0.23 2.84 -25.69
CA LEU A 822 -0.85 4.08 -26.16
C LEU A 822 0.11 4.86 -27.06
N ASP A 823 1.31 5.14 -26.52
CA ASP A 823 2.32 5.99 -27.14
C ASP A 823 3.73 5.63 -26.62
N SER A 824 4.46 4.88 -27.44
CA SER A 824 5.82 4.42 -27.10
C SER A 824 6.85 5.55 -27.05
N GLU A 825 6.65 6.65 -27.77
CA GLU A 825 7.56 7.81 -27.75
C GLU A 825 7.33 8.61 -26.48
N PHE A 826 6.07 8.88 -26.13
CA PHE A 826 5.73 9.55 -24.89
C PHE A 826 6.19 8.77 -23.66
N TYR A 827 6.08 7.43 -23.68
CA TYR A 827 6.65 6.58 -22.64
C TYR A 827 8.17 6.77 -22.50
N LYS A 828 8.93 6.76 -23.61
CA LYS A 828 10.38 7.01 -23.58
C LYS A 828 10.72 8.36 -22.96
N ASN A 829 9.95 9.40 -23.29
CA ASN A 829 10.12 10.74 -22.73
C ASN A 829 9.88 10.76 -21.20
N LEU A 830 8.81 10.12 -20.70
CA LEU A 830 8.59 10.01 -19.25
C LEU A 830 9.65 9.16 -18.54
N THR A 831 10.11 8.07 -19.16
CA THR A 831 11.19 7.24 -18.61
C THR A 831 12.52 8.01 -18.56
N SER A 832 12.75 8.95 -19.48
CA SER A 832 13.93 9.83 -19.43
C SER A 832 13.93 10.76 -18.21
N ILE A 833 12.75 11.23 -17.77
CA ILE A 833 12.57 12.01 -16.53
C ILE A 833 12.96 11.16 -15.31
N LYS A 834 12.55 9.88 -15.30
CA LYS A 834 12.93 8.95 -14.22
C LYS A 834 14.46 8.80 -14.14
N ARG A 835 15.12 8.62 -15.29
CA ARG A 835 16.57 8.39 -15.44
C ARG A 835 17.42 9.67 -15.47
N TYR A 836 16.83 10.84 -15.26
CA TYR A 836 17.58 12.10 -15.24
C TYR A 836 18.48 12.21 -14.01
N ASP A 837 19.78 12.34 -14.23
CA ASP A 837 20.85 12.39 -13.20
C ASP A 837 21.07 13.78 -12.57
N GLY A 838 20.33 14.81 -13.02
CA GLY A 838 20.43 16.19 -12.53
C GLY A 838 19.28 16.63 -11.59
N ASP A 839 19.19 17.92 -11.28
CA ASP A 839 18.01 18.48 -10.63
C ASP A 839 16.88 18.63 -11.65
N ILE A 840 15.81 17.85 -11.48
CA ILE A 840 14.72 17.84 -12.44
C ILE A 840 13.93 19.16 -12.51
N THR A 841 14.08 20.01 -11.49
CA THR A 841 13.48 21.36 -11.50
C THR A 841 14.03 22.23 -12.64
N ASP A 842 15.22 21.93 -13.14
CA ASP A 842 15.83 22.61 -14.30
C ASP A 842 15.03 22.41 -15.60
N LEU A 843 14.18 21.38 -15.68
CA LEU A 843 13.31 21.13 -16.84
C LEU A 843 12.06 22.03 -16.86
N GLY A 844 11.80 22.82 -15.81
CA GLY A 844 10.66 23.74 -15.76
C GLY A 844 9.28 23.06 -15.78
N LEU A 845 9.22 21.78 -15.43
CA LEU A 845 7.98 21.01 -15.41
C LEU A 845 7.14 21.36 -14.17
N THR A 846 5.83 21.40 -14.34
CA THR A 846 4.84 21.53 -13.27
C THR A 846 3.95 20.29 -13.21
N LEU A 847 3.19 20.09 -12.14
CA LEU A 847 2.18 19.02 -12.05
C LEU A 847 0.91 19.36 -12.88
N SER A 848 1.11 19.72 -14.15
CA SER A 848 0.07 20.02 -15.14
C SER A 848 0.46 19.50 -16.53
N TYR A 849 -0.51 19.43 -17.44
CA TYR A 849 -0.36 19.02 -18.83
C TYR A 849 -1.02 20.04 -19.75
N ASP A 850 -0.25 20.62 -20.67
CA ASP A 850 -0.78 21.55 -21.68
C ASP A 850 -1.08 20.80 -22.96
N GLU A 851 -2.34 20.81 -23.39
CA GLU A 851 -2.81 20.18 -24.63
C GLU A 851 -3.22 21.26 -25.64
N ASP A 852 -2.74 21.14 -26.89
CA ASP A 852 -3.22 21.97 -28.00
C ASP A 852 -4.51 21.34 -28.57
N VAL A 853 -5.63 22.01 -28.32
CA VAL A 853 -6.94 21.63 -28.81
C VAL A 853 -7.38 22.66 -29.85
N MET A 854 -7.27 22.30 -31.13
CA MET A 854 -7.67 23.16 -32.26
C MET A 854 -7.01 24.56 -32.24
N GLY A 855 -5.74 24.64 -31.83
CA GLY A 855 -4.97 25.88 -31.75
C GLY A 855 -5.15 26.64 -30.43
N GLN A 856 -5.99 26.15 -29.51
CA GLN A 856 -6.12 26.68 -28.16
C GLN A 856 -5.35 25.80 -27.17
N LEU A 857 -4.40 26.40 -26.45
CA LEU A 857 -3.68 25.73 -25.38
C LEU A 857 -4.60 25.58 -24.14
N VAL A 858 -4.92 24.34 -23.78
CA VAL A 858 -5.72 24.02 -22.59
C VAL A 858 -4.81 23.37 -21.55
N CYS A 859 -4.69 24.01 -20.38
CA CYS A 859 -3.89 23.52 -19.27
C CYS A 859 -4.73 22.63 -18.34
N HIS A 860 -4.34 21.37 -18.20
CA HIS A 860 -4.94 20.40 -17.30
C HIS A 860 -4.08 20.22 -16.05
N GLU A 861 -4.59 20.58 -14.87
CA GLU A 861 -3.88 20.32 -13.61
C GLU A 861 -4.00 18.84 -13.21
N LEU A 862 -2.86 18.16 -12.97
CA LEU A 862 -2.84 16.74 -12.60
C LEU A 862 -3.28 16.50 -11.14
N ILE A 863 -3.07 17.51 -10.30
CA ILE A 863 -3.57 17.64 -8.93
C ILE A 863 -4.11 19.06 -8.72
N PRO A 864 -5.02 19.30 -7.77
CA PRO A 864 -5.48 20.66 -7.48
C PRO A 864 -4.32 21.62 -7.18
N GLY A 865 -4.19 22.70 -7.95
CA GLY A 865 -3.09 23.67 -7.84
C GLY A 865 -1.80 23.25 -8.56
N GLY A 866 -1.82 22.15 -9.30
CA GLY A 866 -0.65 21.51 -9.90
C GLY A 866 0.19 22.40 -10.82
N LYS A 867 -0.43 23.38 -11.51
CA LYS A 867 0.28 24.36 -12.35
C LYS A 867 1.29 25.24 -11.60
N THR A 868 1.17 25.32 -10.27
CA THR A 868 2.08 26.10 -9.41
C THR A 868 3.08 25.23 -8.65
N ILE A 869 2.99 23.91 -8.78
CA ILE A 869 3.84 22.97 -8.05
C ILE A 869 4.89 22.42 -9.02
N PRO A 870 6.18 22.77 -8.85
CA PRO A 870 7.23 22.28 -9.73
C PRO A 870 7.46 20.78 -9.52
N VAL A 871 7.88 20.10 -10.58
CA VAL A 871 8.37 18.73 -10.50
C VAL A 871 9.79 18.76 -9.94
N THR A 872 10.03 18.00 -8.87
CA THR A 872 11.30 17.88 -8.14
C THR A 872 11.76 16.43 -8.13
N ASN A 873 13.01 16.19 -7.74
CA ASN A 873 13.54 14.82 -7.60
C ASN A 873 12.76 13.98 -6.58
N GLU A 874 12.09 14.62 -5.62
CA GLU A 874 11.26 13.95 -4.62
C GLU A 874 9.90 13.52 -5.19
N ASN A 875 9.33 14.28 -6.13
CA ASN A 875 7.99 14.04 -6.66
C ASN A 875 7.96 13.52 -8.11
N LYS A 876 9.10 13.40 -8.81
CA LYS A 876 9.18 13.01 -10.23
C LYS A 876 8.48 11.69 -10.56
N ILE A 877 8.56 10.70 -9.67
CA ILE A 877 7.86 9.42 -9.85
C ILE A 877 6.35 9.62 -9.80
N SER A 878 5.86 10.44 -8.86
CA SER A 878 4.44 10.77 -8.75
C SER A 878 3.95 11.51 -10.01
N TYR A 879 4.74 12.46 -10.53
CA TYR A 879 4.43 13.14 -11.79
C TYR A 879 4.27 12.14 -12.95
N ILE A 880 5.19 11.19 -13.10
CA ILE A 880 5.13 10.16 -14.17
C ILE A 880 3.84 9.34 -14.07
N HIS A 881 3.49 8.86 -12.87
CA HIS A 881 2.25 8.09 -12.66
C HIS A 881 0.99 8.94 -12.93
N LEU A 882 0.95 10.17 -12.44
CA LEU A 882 -0.17 11.09 -12.64
C LEU A 882 -0.37 11.43 -14.12
N MET A 883 0.72 11.67 -14.84
CA MET A 883 0.70 11.97 -16.28
C MET A 883 0.22 10.76 -17.09
N ALA A 884 0.75 9.58 -16.81
CA ALA A 884 0.30 8.34 -17.44
C ALA A 884 -1.20 8.12 -17.18
N HIS A 885 -1.64 8.22 -15.93
CA HIS A 885 -3.05 8.09 -15.54
C HIS A 885 -3.95 9.14 -16.22
N PHE A 886 -3.47 10.38 -16.38
CA PHE A 886 -4.22 11.41 -17.09
C PHE A 886 -4.48 11.01 -18.54
N ARG A 887 -3.43 10.63 -19.27
CA ARG A 887 -3.47 10.28 -20.71
C ARG A 887 -4.31 9.04 -21.00
N MET A 888 -4.27 8.01 -20.16
CA MET A 888 -5.00 6.77 -20.45
C MET A 888 -6.38 6.69 -19.83
N HIS A 889 -6.65 7.42 -18.75
CA HIS A 889 -7.92 7.31 -18.03
C HIS A 889 -8.65 8.65 -17.92
N THR A 890 -8.00 9.68 -17.38
CA THR A 890 -8.70 10.92 -16.99
C THR A 890 -9.32 11.64 -18.19
N GLN A 891 -8.58 11.77 -19.30
CA GLN A 891 -9.04 12.51 -20.48
C GLN A 891 -10.19 11.82 -21.24
N ILE A 892 -10.34 10.49 -21.12
CA ILE A 892 -11.40 9.70 -21.79
C ILE A 892 -12.47 9.20 -20.82
N LYS A 893 -12.46 9.67 -19.57
CA LYS A 893 -13.25 9.09 -18.47
C LYS A 893 -14.74 9.04 -18.78
N ASN A 894 -15.30 10.13 -19.30
CA ASN A 894 -16.74 10.24 -19.54
C ASN A 894 -17.20 9.33 -20.70
N GLN A 895 -16.42 9.30 -21.78
CA GLN A 895 -16.64 8.44 -22.94
C GLN A 895 -16.59 6.96 -22.54
N THR A 896 -15.53 6.57 -21.83
CA THR A 896 -15.34 5.20 -21.36
C THR A 896 -16.45 4.79 -20.39
N ALA A 897 -16.86 5.67 -19.46
CA ALA A 897 -17.96 5.38 -18.54
C ALA A 897 -19.29 5.15 -19.27
N ALA A 898 -19.61 5.99 -20.28
CA ALA A 898 -20.82 5.83 -21.08
C ALA A 898 -20.81 4.51 -21.86
N LEU A 899 -19.70 4.17 -22.52
CA LEU A 899 -19.56 2.90 -23.24
C LEU A 899 -19.67 1.69 -22.30
N ILE A 900 -19.02 1.75 -21.14
CA ILE A 900 -19.11 0.71 -20.11
C ILE A 900 -20.56 0.56 -19.62
N SER A 901 -21.29 1.65 -19.43
CA SER A 901 -22.72 1.62 -19.05
C SER A 901 -23.53 0.83 -20.08
N GLY A 902 -23.38 1.17 -21.36
CA GLY A 902 -24.03 0.48 -22.46
C GLY A 902 -23.67 -1.01 -22.51
N PHE A 903 -22.39 -1.34 -22.44
CA PHE A 903 -21.91 -2.72 -22.47
C PHE A 903 -22.45 -3.55 -21.29
N ARG A 904 -22.38 -2.98 -20.07
CA ARG A 904 -22.85 -3.64 -18.84
C ARG A 904 -24.36 -3.77 -18.75
N SER A 905 -25.12 -2.98 -19.51
CA SER A 905 -26.57 -3.15 -19.62
C SER A 905 -26.96 -4.50 -20.25
N ILE A 906 -26.03 -5.11 -21.01
CA ILE A 906 -26.23 -6.41 -21.68
C ILE A 906 -25.39 -7.50 -21.00
N ILE A 907 -24.08 -7.27 -20.82
CA ILE A 907 -23.13 -8.26 -20.28
C ILE A 907 -22.85 -7.98 -18.80
N LYS A 908 -23.03 -8.99 -17.94
CA LYS A 908 -22.76 -8.82 -16.51
C LYS A 908 -21.24 -8.74 -16.23
N PRO A 909 -20.78 -7.81 -15.36
CA PRO A 909 -19.36 -7.65 -15.04
C PRO A 909 -18.68 -8.92 -14.51
N GLU A 910 -19.38 -9.70 -13.69
CA GLU A 910 -18.87 -10.95 -13.11
C GLU A 910 -18.53 -12.01 -14.17
N TRP A 911 -19.16 -11.97 -15.34
CA TRP A 911 -18.89 -12.92 -16.41
C TRP A 911 -17.63 -12.56 -17.18
N ILE A 912 -17.34 -11.27 -17.38
CA ILE A 912 -16.16 -10.85 -18.14
C ILE A 912 -14.89 -10.84 -17.29
N ARG A 913 -15.00 -10.70 -15.97
CA ARG A 913 -13.86 -10.73 -15.03
C ARG A 913 -13.05 -12.03 -15.07
N MET A 914 -13.58 -13.10 -15.64
CA MET A 914 -12.81 -14.34 -15.80
C MET A 914 -11.77 -14.27 -16.92
N PHE A 915 -11.78 -13.24 -17.77
CA PHE A 915 -10.89 -13.08 -18.93
C PHE A 915 -9.86 -11.97 -18.68
N SER A 916 -8.62 -12.19 -19.14
CA SER A 916 -7.61 -11.12 -19.24
C SER A 916 -7.90 -10.18 -20.42
N THR A 917 -7.17 -9.07 -20.49
CA THR A 917 -7.31 -8.07 -21.56
C THR A 917 -7.15 -8.68 -22.97
N PRO A 918 -6.10 -9.49 -23.28
CA PRO A 918 -5.98 -10.17 -24.57
C PRO A 918 -7.08 -11.23 -24.81
N GLU A 919 -7.61 -11.85 -23.77
CA GLU A 919 -8.69 -12.83 -23.87
C GLU A 919 -10.04 -12.18 -24.14
N LEU A 920 -10.33 -11.04 -23.54
CA LEU A 920 -11.52 -10.26 -23.86
C LEU A 920 -11.46 -9.76 -25.31
N GLN A 921 -10.29 -9.34 -25.79
CA GLN A 921 -10.11 -9.01 -27.20
C GLN A 921 -10.47 -10.20 -28.10
N ARG A 922 -10.01 -11.41 -27.76
CA ARG A 922 -10.40 -12.63 -28.47
C ARG A 922 -11.89 -12.94 -28.35
N LEU A 923 -12.50 -12.69 -27.19
CA LEU A 923 -13.95 -12.88 -27.00
C LEU A 923 -14.78 -11.98 -27.93
N ILE A 924 -14.31 -10.75 -28.17
CA ILE A 924 -14.95 -9.76 -29.03
C ILE A 924 -14.64 -10.02 -30.51
N SER A 925 -13.36 -10.22 -30.85
CA SER A 925 -12.87 -10.26 -32.23
C SER A 925 -12.48 -11.63 -32.76
N GLY A 926 -12.73 -12.69 -32.00
CA GLY A 926 -12.41 -14.05 -32.43
C GLY A 926 -10.93 -14.34 -32.34
N ASP A 927 -10.54 -15.53 -32.79
CA ASP A 927 -9.15 -15.94 -32.73
C ASP A 927 -8.34 -15.33 -33.88
N ASN A 928 -7.07 -15.00 -33.61
CA ASN A 928 -6.12 -14.53 -34.62
C ASN A 928 -5.47 -15.71 -35.37
N ALA A 929 -5.81 -16.95 -35.01
CA ALA A 929 -5.28 -18.14 -35.65
C ALA A 929 -5.71 -18.24 -37.11
N GLU A 930 -4.82 -18.82 -37.94
CA GLU A 930 -5.17 -19.17 -39.31
C GLU A 930 -6.41 -20.09 -39.33
N ILE A 931 -7.23 -19.95 -40.37
CA ILE A 931 -8.45 -20.73 -40.53
C ILE A 931 -8.09 -22.20 -40.69
N ASP A 932 -8.51 -23.03 -39.75
CA ASP A 932 -8.44 -24.49 -39.86
C ASP A 932 -9.48 -24.98 -40.89
N LEU A 933 -9.01 -25.17 -42.13
CA LEU A 933 -9.83 -25.63 -43.24
C LEU A 933 -10.34 -27.05 -43.02
N GLU A 934 -9.62 -27.91 -42.29
CA GLU A 934 -10.08 -29.26 -42.00
C GLU A 934 -11.21 -29.25 -40.97
N ASP A 935 -11.12 -28.38 -39.95
CA ASP A 935 -12.23 -28.17 -39.00
C ASP A 935 -13.47 -27.58 -39.68
N LEU A 936 -13.29 -26.59 -40.56
CA LEU A 936 -14.38 -26.00 -41.35
C LEU A 936 -15.06 -27.06 -42.23
N LYS A 937 -14.26 -27.83 -42.97
CA LYS A 937 -14.72 -28.90 -43.86
C LYS A 937 -15.47 -30.00 -43.10
N LYS A 938 -14.95 -30.41 -41.94
CA LYS A 938 -15.55 -31.44 -41.08
C LYS A 938 -16.95 -31.05 -40.60
N HIS A 939 -17.19 -29.76 -40.37
CA HIS A 939 -18.46 -29.23 -39.87
C HIS A 939 -19.31 -28.56 -40.96
N THR A 940 -18.97 -28.76 -42.25
CA THR A 940 -19.75 -28.24 -43.37
C THR A 940 -20.96 -29.12 -43.67
N VAL A 941 -22.14 -28.52 -43.82
CA VAL A 941 -23.37 -29.19 -44.26
C VAL A 941 -23.58 -28.98 -45.77
N TYR A 942 -23.98 -30.01 -46.50
CA TYR A 942 -24.15 -29.94 -47.95
C TYR A 942 -25.62 -30.08 -48.35
N TYR A 943 -26.06 -29.29 -49.34
CA TYR A 943 -27.42 -29.27 -49.89
C TYR A 943 -27.41 -29.24 -51.43
N GLY A 944 -28.57 -29.51 -52.04
CA GLY A 944 -28.75 -29.41 -53.50
C GLY A 944 -27.98 -30.46 -54.30
N GLY A 945 -27.77 -31.66 -53.76
CA GLY A 945 -27.05 -32.74 -54.44
C GLY A 945 -25.52 -32.70 -54.29
N PHE A 946 -24.96 -31.68 -53.63
CA PHE A 946 -23.57 -31.73 -53.18
C PHE A 946 -23.41 -32.62 -51.96
N HIS A 947 -22.24 -33.25 -51.87
CA HIS A 947 -21.77 -34.06 -50.75
C HIS A 947 -20.23 -34.00 -50.72
N GLY A 948 -19.61 -34.44 -49.62
CA GLY A 948 -18.15 -34.28 -49.41
C GLY A 948 -17.24 -34.90 -50.48
N SER A 949 -17.72 -35.90 -51.22
CA SER A 949 -16.99 -36.55 -52.33
C SER A 949 -17.36 -36.02 -53.74
N HIS A 950 -18.21 -35.00 -53.84
CA HIS A 950 -18.56 -34.40 -55.13
C HIS A 950 -17.36 -33.64 -55.72
N ARG A 951 -17.10 -33.78 -57.03
CA ARG A 951 -15.90 -33.22 -57.70
C ARG A 951 -15.67 -31.73 -57.42
N VAL A 952 -16.74 -30.92 -57.45
CA VAL A 952 -16.67 -29.46 -57.24
C VAL A 952 -16.34 -29.13 -55.79
N ILE A 953 -16.81 -29.95 -54.83
CA ILE A 953 -16.51 -29.77 -53.42
C ILE A 953 -15.04 -30.14 -53.14
N ILE A 954 -14.54 -31.22 -53.72
CA ILE A 954 -13.12 -31.58 -53.65
C ILE A 954 -12.26 -30.45 -54.22
N TRP A 955 -12.63 -29.90 -55.38
CA TRP A 955 -11.95 -28.76 -55.97
C TRP A 955 -11.98 -27.51 -55.09
N LEU A 956 -13.12 -27.19 -54.46
CA LEU A 956 -13.24 -26.05 -53.55
C LEU A 956 -12.22 -26.14 -52.40
N TRP A 957 -12.19 -27.29 -51.70
CA TRP A 957 -11.28 -27.46 -50.57
C TRP A 957 -9.81 -27.45 -51.00
N ASP A 958 -9.49 -28.07 -52.14
CA ASP A 958 -8.14 -28.05 -52.71
C ASP A 958 -7.72 -26.62 -53.14
N ILE A 959 -8.63 -25.81 -53.68
CA ILE A 959 -8.36 -24.40 -54.00
C ILE A 959 -8.08 -23.60 -52.72
N LEU A 960 -8.93 -23.74 -51.69
CA LEU A 960 -8.75 -23.02 -50.43
C LEU A 960 -7.41 -23.40 -49.75
N ALA A 961 -7.02 -24.67 -49.81
CA ALA A 961 -5.81 -25.17 -49.18
C ALA A 961 -4.53 -24.85 -50.00
N SER A 962 -4.56 -25.07 -51.31
CA SER A 962 -3.36 -25.06 -52.16
C SER A 962 -3.16 -23.75 -52.93
N ASP A 963 -4.25 -23.06 -53.30
CA ASP A 963 -4.21 -21.91 -54.20
C ASP A 963 -4.39 -20.56 -53.47
N PHE A 964 -5.05 -20.53 -52.30
CA PHE A 964 -5.38 -19.29 -51.57
C PHE A 964 -4.39 -18.98 -50.43
N THR A 965 -4.02 -17.70 -50.30
CA THR A 965 -3.22 -17.20 -49.17
C THR A 965 -4.03 -17.15 -47.86
N PRO A 966 -3.40 -17.02 -46.67
CA PRO A 966 -4.13 -16.82 -45.42
C PRO A 966 -5.12 -15.65 -45.48
N ASP A 967 -4.76 -14.54 -46.11
CA ASP A 967 -5.65 -13.38 -46.30
C ASP A 967 -6.83 -13.71 -47.23
N GLU A 968 -6.60 -14.45 -48.31
CA GLU A 968 -7.67 -14.90 -49.20
C GLU A 968 -8.62 -15.89 -48.51
N ARG A 969 -8.11 -16.74 -47.62
CA ARG A 969 -8.96 -17.61 -46.78
C ARG A 969 -9.81 -16.79 -45.81
N ALA A 970 -9.24 -15.74 -45.21
CA ALA A 970 -9.99 -14.81 -44.36
C ALA A 970 -11.08 -14.07 -45.15
N MET A 971 -10.77 -13.64 -46.37
CA MET A 971 -11.77 -13.06 -47.28
C MET A 971 -12.86 -14.07 -47.67
N PHE A 972 -12.51 -15.34 -47.90
CA PHE A 972 -13.49 -16.39 -48.13
C PHE A 972 -14.41 -16.61 -46.93
N LEU A 973 -13.84 -16.69 -45.72
CA LEU A 973 -14.65 -16.86 -44.52
C LEU A 973 -15.58 -15.65 -44.30
N LYS A 974 -15.08 -14.44 -44.57
CA LYS A 974 -15.88 -13.23 -44.55
C LYS A 974 -16.99 -13.27 -45.59
N PHE A 975 -16.69 -13.72 -46.80
CA PHE A 975 -17.68 -13.84 -47.87
C PHE A 975 -18.82 -14.79 -47.48
N VAL A 976 -18.54 -15.90 -46.80
CA VAL A 976 -19.58 -16.89 -46.45
C VAL A 976 -20.22 -16.70 -45.07
N THR A 977 -19.54 -16.05 -44.13
CA THR A 977 -20.02 -15.88 -42.75
C THR A 977 -20.17 -14.43 -42.29
N SER A 978 -19.74 -13.45 -43.08
CA SER A 978 -19.54 -12.03 -42.71
C SER A 978 -18.37 -11.76 -41.75
N CYS A 979 -17.76 -12.80 -41.16
CA CYS A 979 -16.61 -12.67 -40.27
C CYS A 979 -15.31 -13.15 -40.96
N SER A 980 -14.23 -12.37 -40.86
CA SER A 980 -12.90 -12.75 -41.39
C SER A 980 -12.16 -13.76 -40.50
N ARG A 981 -12.68 -14.05 -39.29
CA ARG A 981 -11.99 -14.81 -38.26
C ARG A 981 -12.80 -16.02 -37.79
N PRO A 982 -12.14 -17.12 -37.43
CA PRO A 982 -12.82 -18.33 -36.99
C PRO A 982 -13.51 -18.16 -35.62
N PRO A 983 -14.58 -18.93 -35.33
CA PRO A 983 -15.18 -18.97 -34.01
C PRO A 983 -14.20 -19.50 -32.96
N LEU A 984 -14.22 -18.92 -31.76
CA LEU A 984 -13.29 -19.26 -30.65
C LEU A 984 -13.30 -20.73 -30.21
N LEU A 985 -14.40 -21.45 -30.42
CA LEU A 985 -14.55 -22.84 -30.02
C LEU A 985 -14.43 -23.82 -31.21
N GLY A 986 -14.05 -23.32 -32.40
CA GLY A 986 -14.05 -24.05 -33.66
C GLY A 986 -15.39 -23.97 -34.40
N PHE A 987 -15.41 -24.45 -35.64
CA PHE A 987 -16.57 -24.34 -36.55
C PHE A 987 -17.76 -25.19 -36.13
N ALA A 988 -17.57 -26.18 -35.25
CA ALA A 988 -18.64 -26.92 -34.60
C ALA A 988 -19.62 -26.02 -33.82
N TYR A 989 -19.16 -24.85 -33.38
CA TYR A 989 -19.95 -23.88 -32.61
C TYR A 989 -20.42 -22.69 -33.46
N LEU A 990 -20.17 -22.71 -34.78
CA LEU A 990 -20.75 -21.72 -35.69
C LEU A 990 -22.26 -21.96 -35.80
N LYS A 991 -23.06 -20.96 -35.42
CA LYS A 991 -24.52 -21.02 -35.51
C LYS A 991 -25.03 -19.90 -36.41
N PRO A 992 -25.82 -20.21 -37.45
CA PRO A 992 -26.09 -21.55 -38.01
C PRO A 992 -24.82 -22.23 -38.58
N PRO A 993 -24.78 -23.56 -38.78
CA PRO A 993 -23.59 -24.23 -39.31
C PRO A 993 -23.25 -23.81 -40.75
N PHE A 994 -21.95 -23.77 -41.09
CA PHE A 994 -21.53 -23.46 -42.45
C PHE A 994 -22.07 -24.50 -43.44
N SER A 995 -22.70 -24.00 -44.50
CA SER A 995 -23.47 -24.82 -45.43
C SER A 995 -23.10 -24.51 -46.87
N ILE A 996 -23.11 -25.50 -47.75
CA ILE A 996 -22.87 -25.34 -49.19
C ILE A 996 -24.04 -25.93 -49.97
N ARG A 997 -24.68 -25.12 -50.81
CA ARG A 997 -25.80 -25.55 -51.67
C ARG A 997 -25.42 -25.44 -53.14
N CYS A 998 -25.66 -26.50 -53.91
CA CYS A 998 -25.60 -26.42 -55.36
C CYS A 998 -26.74 -25.54 -55.89
N VAL A 999 -26.43 -24.63 -56.80
CA VAL A 999 -27.43 -23.85 -57.55
C VAL A 999 -27.44 -24.36 -58.98
N GLU A 1000 -28.56 -24.96 -59.40
CA GLU A 1000 -28.76 -25.34 -60.80
C GLU A 1000 -29.13 -24.10 -61.63
N VAL A 1001 -28.57 -24.02 -62.84
CA VAL A 1001 -28.86 -22.95 -63.79
C VAL A 1001 -30.17 -23.33 -64.50
N SER A 1002 -31.30 -22.97 -63.92
CA SER A 1002 -32.55 -22.82 -64.68
C SER A 1002 -32.73 -21.35 -64.99
N ASP A 1003 -32.97 -21.06 -66.27
CA ASP A 1003 -33.17 -19.74 -66.85
C ASP A 1003 -34.10 -18.86 -65.99
N ASP A 1004 -33.78 -17.58 -65.97
CA ASP A 1004 -34.43 -16.54 -65.18
C ASP A 1004 -35.97 -16.62 -65.25
N GLN A 1005 -36.60 -16.43 -64.08
CA GLN A 1005 -38.04 -16.33 -63.82
C GLN A 1005 -38.81 -17.67 -63.87
N ASP A 1006 -39.11 -18.24 -62.70
CA ASP A 1006 -40.43 -18.85 -62.56
C ASP A 1006 -40.94 -18.87 -61.12
N THR A 1007 -42.19 -18.41 -61.00
CA THR A 1007 -42.96 -18.32 -59.78
C THR A 1007 -43.80 -19.60 -59.71
N GLY A 1008 -43.64 -20.41 -58.67
CA GLY A 1008 -44.63 -21.44 -58.31
C GLY A 1008 -44.12 -22.88 -58.26
N ASP A 1009 -44.20 -23.45 -57.07
CA ASP A 1009 -44.10 -24.88 -56.78
C ASP A 1009 -45.12 -25.68 -57.61
N THR A 1010 -44.67 -26.64 -58.43
CA THR A 1010 -45.41 -27.89 -58.66
C THR A 1010 -44.46 -29.05 -58.99
N LEU A 1011 -44.91 -30.26 -58.63
CA LEU A 1011 -44.29 -31.58 -58.73
C LEU A 1011 -43.70 -31.99 -60.12
N GLY A 1012 -43.81 -31.13 -61.15
CA GLY A 1012 -43.24 -31.36 -62.48
C GLY A 1012 -41.71 -31.21 -62.58
N SER A 1013 -41.05 -30.56 -61.61
CA SER A 1013 -39.61 -30.27 -61.68
C SER A 1013 -38.70 -31.51 -61.52
N VAL A 1014 -39.22 -32.61 -60.96
CA VAL A 1014 -38.43 -33.84 -60.72
C VAL A 1014 -38.33 -34.72 -61.97
N LEU A 1015 -39.29 -34.62 -62.90
CA LEU A 1015 -39.31 -35.44 -64.12
C LEU A 1015 -38.46 -34.86 -65.26
N ARG A 1016 -38.19 -33.55 -65.25
CA ARG A 1016 -37.37 -32.90 -66.30
C ARG A 1016 -35.86 -33.13 -66.12
N GLY A 1017 -35.42 -33.47 -64.91
CA GLY A 1017 -34.00 -33.72 -64.60
C GLY A 1017 -33.39 -34.96 -65.23
N PHE A 1018 -34.20 -35.93 -65.68
CA PHE A 1018 -33.70 -37.21 -66.20
C PHE A 1018 -33.55 -37.27 -67.73
N PHE A 1019 -34.12 -36.34 -68.50
CA PHE A 1019 -34.11 -36.39 -69.96
C PHE A 1019 -33.84 -35.03 -70.61
N THR A 1020 -32.64 -34.47 -70.46
CA THR A 1020 -32.16 -33.44 -71.40
C THR A 1020 -30.66 -33.53 -71.63
N ILE A 1021 -30.31 -34.18 -72.74
CA ILE A 1021 -28.99 -34.20 -73.37
C ILE A 1021 -28.75 -32.81 -74.01
N ARG A 1022 -27.60 -32.21 -73.68
CA ARG A 1022 -26.94 -31.04 -74.32
C ARG A 1022 -27.67 -29.68 -74.25
N LYS A 1023 -27.25 -28.81 -73.32
CA LYS A 1023 -27.15 -27.35 -73.57
C LYS A 1023 -26.25 -26.62 -72.54
N ARG A 1024 -25.37 -25.77 -73.10
CA ARG A 1024 -24.49 -24.69 -72.59
C ARG A 1024 -23.80 -24.81 -71.21
N GLU A 1025 -22.48 -24.56 -71.21
CA GLU A 1025 -21.63 -24.55 -70.01
C GLU A 1025 -22.09 -23.50 -68.97
N PRO A 1026 -22.15 -23.83 -67.67
CA PRO A 1026 -22.58 -22.93 -66.59
C PRO A 1026 -21.55 -21.83 -66.24
N GLY A 1027 -20.73 -21.37 -67.20
CA GLY A 1027 -19.53 -20.54 -66.97
C GLY A 1027 -19.77 -19.08 -66.54
N GLY A 1028 -21.02 -18.61 -66.50
CA GLY A 1028 -21.34 -17.21 -66.25
C GLY A 1028 -21.46 -16.83 -64.76
N ARG A 1029 -22.27 -17.58 -64.00
CA ARG A 1029 -22.73 -17.19 -62.66
C ARG A 1029 -21.60 -17.27 -61.63
N LEU A 1030 -21.43 -16.22 -60.81
CA LEU A 1030 -20.48 -16.21 -59.70
C LEU A 1030 -21.03 -17.03 -58.52
N PRO A 1031 -20.15 -17.57 -57.64
CA PRO A 1031 -20.59 -18.02 -56.33
C PRO A 1031 -21.23 -16.85 -55.58
N THR A 1032 -22.32 -17.13 -54.87
CA THR A 1032 -23.03 -16.15 -54.02
C THR A 1032 -23.10 -16.70 -52.60
N SER A 1033 -23.36 -15.84 -51.62
CA SER A 1033 -23.47 -16.25 -50.23
C SER A 1033 -24.73 -15.70 -49.58
N SER A 1034 -25.15 -16.34 -48.49
CA SER A 1034 -26.15 -15.83 -47.57
C SER A 1034 -25.56 -15.93 -46.17
N THR A 1035 -24.86 -14.88 -45.77
CA THR A 1035 -24.04 -14.84 -44.55
C THR A 1035 -24.84 -15.07 -43.28
N CYS A 1036 -26.12 -14.68 -43.26
CA CYS A 1036 -27.06 -14.95 -42.18
C CYS A 1036 -27.22 -16.45 -41.87
N PHE A 1037 -27.13 -17.28 -42.92
CA PHE A 1037 -27.22 -18.73 -42.84
C PHE A 1037 -25.87 -19.44 -42.92
N ASN A 1038 -24.77 -18.67 -42.96
CA ASN A 1038 -23.43 -19.17 -43.29
C ASN A 1038 -23.47 -20.08 -44.54
N LEU A 1039 -24.21 -19.67 -45.58
CA LEU A 1039 -24.51 -20.49 -46.75
C LEU A 1039 -23.73 -20.02 -47.98
N LEU A 1040 -22.93 -20.91 -48.57
CA LEU A 1040 -22.33 -20.72 -49.88
C LEU A 1040 -23.21 -21.36 -50.97
N LYS A 1041 -23.71 -20.53 -51.89
CA LYS A 1041 -24.46 -20.94 -53.08
C LYS A 1041 -23.46 -21.09 -54.24
N LEU A 1042 -23.17 -22.33 -54.60
CA LEU A 1042 -22.07 -22.67 -55.51
C LEU A 1042 -22.59 -23.35 -56.79
N PRO A 1043 -22.34 -22.77 -57.99
CA PRO A 1043 -22.65 -23.44 -59.26
C PRO A 1043 -21.83 -24.72 -59.48
N ASN A 1044 -22.40 -25.69 -60.20
CA ASN A 1044 -21.69 -26.92 -60.59
C ASN A 1044 -20.73 -26.67 -61.78
N TYR A 1045 -19.60 -26.00 -61.51
CA TYR A 1045 -18.59 -25.67 -62.53
C TYR A 1045 -18.00 -26.93 -63.21
N SER A 1046 -17.69 -26.81 -64.50
CA SER A 1046 -17.13 -27.90 -65.31
C SER A 1046 -15.61 -28.10 -65.14
N LYS A 1047 -14.87 -27.08 -64.66
CA LYS A 1047 -13.41 -27.10 -64.52
C LYS A 1047 -12.95 -26.47 -63.18
N LYS A 1048 -11.92 -27.04 -62.55
CA LYS A 1048 -11.30 -26.50 -61.31
C LYS A 1048 -10.81 -25.06 -61.49
N SER A 1049 -10.20 -24.73 -62.64
CA SER A 1049 -9.69 -23.38 -62.92
C SER A 1049 -10.78 -22.32 -62.91
N VAL A 1050 -11.97 -22.63 -63.46
CA VAL A 1050 -13.13 -21.72 -63.50
C VAL A 1050 -13.65 -21.48 -62.09
N LEU A 1051 -13.78 -22.53 -61.27
CA LEU A 1051 -14.16 -22.38 -59.86
C LEU A 1051 -13.18 -21.47 -59.12
N ARG A 1052 -11.87 -21.68 -59.30
CA ARG A 1052 -10.83 -20.87 -58.64
C ARG A 1052 -10.93 -19.40 -59.01
N GLU A 1053 -11.00 -19.09 -60.30
CA GLU A 1053 -11.06 -17.72 -60.80
C GLU A 1053 -12.35 -17.01 -60.34
N LYS A 1054 -13.50 -17.67 -60.49
CA LYS A 1054 -14.81 -17.12 -60.11
C LYS A 1054 -14.94 -16.95 -58.60
N LEU A 1055 -14.43 -17.89 -57.80
CA LEU A 1055 -14.41 -17.77 -56.34
C LEU A 1055 -13.52 -16.62 -55.89
N ARG A 1056 -12.28 -16.54 -56.40
CA ARG A 1056 -11.34 -15.45 -56.09
C ARG A 1056 -11.92 -14.08 -56.46
N TYR A 1057 -12.60 -13.98 -57.60
CA TYR A 1057 -13.31 -12.77 -57.99
C TYR A 1057 -14.46 -12.43 -57.02
N ALA A 1058 -15.31 -13.39 -56.67
CA ALA A 1058 -16.45 -13.17 -55.77
C ALA A 1058 -16.03 -12.71 -54.36
N ILE A 1059 -14.96 -13.30 -53.80
CA ILE A 1059 -14.47 -12.92 -52.47
C ILE A 1059 -13.75 -11.55 -52.46
N SER A 1060 -13.08 -11.18 -53.56
CA SER A 1060 -12.32 -9.92 -53.64
C SER A 1060 -13.20 -8.71 -53.89
N MET A 1061 -14.27 -8.89 -54.68
CA MET A 1061 -15.23 -7.81 -54.98
C MET A 1061 -16.35 -7.68 -53.95
N ASN A 1062 -16.40 -8.58 -52.95
CA ASN A 1062 -17.45 -8.63 -51.92
C ASN A 1062 -18.88 -8.63 -52.52
N THR A 1063 -19.05 -9.16 -53.74
CA THR A 1063 -20.28 -9.09 -54.56
C THR A 1063 -21.43 -9.97 -54.04
N GLY A 1064 -21.43 -10.31 -52.75
CA GLY A 1064 -22.46 -11.12 -52.12
C GLY A 1064 -23.78 -10.38 -51.86
N PHE A 1065 -23.79 -9.04 -51.89
CA PHE A 1065 -24.94 -8.24 -51.43
C PHE A 1065 -25.77 -7.60 -52.55
N GLU A 1066 -25.24 -7.43 -53.77
CA GLU A 1066 -25.89 -6.60 -54.80
C GLU A 1066 -26.73 -7.38 -55.84
N LEU A 1067 -26.75 -8.72 -55.82
CA LEU A 1067 -27.30 -9.54 -56.91
C LEU A 1067 -28.17 -10.72 -56.44
N SER A 1068 -28.78 -10.65 -55.25
CA SER A 1068 -29.81 -11.61 -54.81
C SER A 1068 -31.21 -11.15 -55.15
#